data_AF-A0A673V766-F1
#
_entry.id   AF-A0A673V766-F1
#
_cell.length_a   1.000
_cell.length_b   1.000
_cell.length_c   1.000
_cell.angle_alpha   90.00
_cell.angle_beta   90.00
_cell.angle_gamma   90.00
#
_symmetry.space_group_name_H-M   'P 1'
#
loop_
_entity.id
_entity.type
_entity.pdbx_description
1 polymer ?
#
loop_
_entity_poly.entity_id
_entity_poly.type
_entity_poly.pdbx_seq_one_letter_code
_entity_poly.pdbx_strand_id
1 'polypeptide(L)'
;MEKDTGEPVLWDLLQREKSVWALQILVQAYLHMPPENLQQLVLSAEKEAAQGFLTLMLEGNIKESRVTPSEEQALGRLTALLLQRYPRLTSQLFIDLSPLIPFLAVSDLMRFPPSLLANDSVQQSQRLIPIALPSLAAIRDYSPGMRPEQKEALAKRLLAPDLFGEVPAWSQELLWAVLPLLPHLPLENFLQLSPHQIQALEDSWPAAGLGPGHARHVLRSLVNQSVQDGEEQVRRLGSLACFLSPEELQSLVPLSDPMGPVERGLLECAANGTLSPQGRVAYELLGVLRSSGGAVLGPRELRVWAPLFPQLGLRFLQELSEPQLRAMLPALRGTSVTPAQVDCLLPLLPLKLLQLDSAALLANRRRYRELLWSEQQAQFLWKKMQVPTNLTLRNLQALGTLAGGMSCEFLQQINSMANFLEAVHMIYQLPTGVRGSLRACIWLELQRRMMMPEPELATLGPELSGLDTRLLLDLPLSNESIMLVVDLVRGAPEQLLALTPLHRVALAERALQNLAPKETTVSREVLETLGPLVGFLGIESTRRIPLPILLGHLSQLQGFCLGEPFATELGWLLLQEPALGKPELWSQGEVEQAGRLVLTLSTEAISLIPREALGQETLERLLEKQQSWEQSRVGQLCGRPQLAPKKAALVAGIVRPAADLPEPVPNCADIRGTFPAAWSATQIAGMELSDFEDCLALFAGDPGLGPEELRAAMGKAKQLWGPPRGFRPEQILQLGRLLIGLGERELQELILVDWGVLSTLGQIDGWSSIQLQVVVSSFLRQSGRHVSHLDFLHLTALGYTLCGLRPEELQHISSWEFSQAALFLGNLHLQCSEEQLEVLAQLLVLPGGFGPVSNWGPEIFTEIGTIAAGIPDLALSALLQEQIQGLTPLAISVIPAPKFAVVFSPTQLSSLTSVQAVAVTPEQMAFLSSEQRRAVAWAQHEGKDNPEQQGRSTAWGLQDWSQPSWAMALAICFLGNLL
;
A
#
# COMPACT_ATOMS: atom_id res chain seq x y z
N MET A 1 -53.19 -50.50 12.32
CA MET A 1 -52.03 -49.76 11.78
C MET A 1 -51.04 -50.80 11.29
N GLU A 2 -51.31 -51.34 10.10
CA GLU A 2 -50.46 -52.38 9.49
C GLU A 2 -49.39 -51.70 8.63
N LYS A 3 -48.13 -51.90 9.06
CA LYS A 3 -46.96 -51.92 8.18
C LYS A 3 -47.01 -53.28 7.48
N ASP A 4 -47.17 -53.27 6.17
CA ASP A 4 -46.64 -54.24 5.19
C ASP A 4 -47.40 -54.01 3.87
N THR A 5 -46.70 -54.09 2.73
CA THR A 5 -47.17 -54.00 1.30
C THR A 5 -46.73 -52.79 0.45
N GLY A 6 -45.67 -52.05 0.81
CA GLY A 6 -45.14 -50.98 -0.05
C GLY A 6 -44.13 -51.41 -1.15
N GLU A 7 -43.58 -52.63 -1.09
CA GLU A 7 -42.40 -53.03 -1.88
C GLU A 7 -42.61 -53.38 -3.37
N PRO A 8 -43.78 -53.87 -3.85
CA PRO A 8 -43.96 -54.14 -5.29
C PRO A 8 -44.34 -52.90 -6.12
N VAL A 9 -44.86 -51.85 -5.48
CA VAL A 9 -45.46 -50.69 -6.18
C VAL A 9 -44.42 -49.82 -6.88
N LEU A 10 -43.22 -49.71 -6.31
CA LEU A 10 -42.18 -48.81 -6.80
C LEU A 10 -41.42 -49.39 -8.02
N TRP A 11 -41.27 -50.72 -8.11
CA TRP A 11 -40.72 -51.41 -9.29
C TRP A 11 -41.69 -51.36 -10.48
N ASP A 12 -42.97 -51.60 -10.22
CA ASP A 12 -44.03 -51.52 -11.24
C ASP A 12 -44.22 -50.09 -11.78
N LEU A 13 -44.06 -49.07 -10.93
CA LEU A 13 -44.10 -47.66 -11.34
C LEU A 13 -42.92 -47.29 -12.24
N LEU A 14 -41.69 -47.72 -11.92
CA LEU A 14 -40.50 -47.49 -12.75
C LEU A 14 -40.61 -48.13 -14.15
N GLN A 15 -41.19 -49.32 -14.26
CA GLN A 15 -41.35 -49.99 -15.55
C GLN A 15 -42.47 -49.40 -16.42
N ARG A 16 -43.46 -48.72 -15.82
CA ARG A 16 -44.60 -48.12 -16.52
C ARG A 16 -44.40 -46.65 -16.87
N GLU A 17 -43.60 -45.93 -16.09
CA GLU A 17 -43.41 -44.49 -16.22
C GLU A 17 -42.34 -44.13 -17.27
N LYS A 18 -42.69 -43.28 -18.23
CA LYS A 18 -41.78 -42.83 -19.30
C LYS A 18 -41.36 -41.36 -19.17
N SER A 19 -41.88 -40.65 -18.16
CA SER A 19 -41.58 -39.24 -17.91
C SER A 19 -40.23 -39.10 -17.21
N VAL A 20 -39.29 -38.39 -17.85
CA VAL A 20 -37.95 -38.08 -17.29
C VAL A 20 -38.04 -37.42 -15.90
N TRP A 21 -39.02 -36.54 -15.69
CA TRP A 21 -39.22 -35.85 -14.41
C TRP A 21 -39.78 -36.78 -13.32
N ALA A 22 -40.71 -37.67 -13.67
CA ALA A 22 -41.24 -38.65 -12.72
C ALA A 22 -40.18 -39.70 -12.35
N LEU A 23 -39.33 -40.09 -13.30
CA LEU A 23 -38.17 -40.95 -13.08
C LEU A 23 -37.16 -40.31 -12.12
N GLN A 24 -36.88 -39.00 -12.23
CA GLN A 24 -36.01 -38.28 -11.29
C GLN A 24 -36.55 -38.29 -9.85
N ILE A 25 -37.84 -38.08 -9.66
CA ILE A 25 -38.49 -38.10 -8.33
C ILE A 25 -38.42 -39.52 -7.74
N LEU A 26 -38.64 -40.55 -8.54
CA LEU A 26 -38.52 -41.94 -8.13
C LEU A 26 -37.08 -42.28 -7.74
N VAL A 27 -36.08 -41.82 -8.52
CA VAL A 27 -34.65 -41.99 -8.21
C VAL A 27 -34.28 -41.29 -6.89
N GLN A 28 -34.72 -40.05 -6.66
CA GLN A 28 -34.49 -39.38 -5.37
C GLN A 28 -35.13 -40.13 -4.20
N ALA A 29 -36.34 -40.67 -4.37
CA ALA A 29 -37.00 -41.46 -3.33
C ALA A 29 -36.21 -42.73 -2.97
N TYR A 30 -35.54 -43.36 -3.96
CA TYR A 30 -34.63 -44.48 -3.71
C TYR A 30 -33.35 -44.07 -2.99
N LEU A 31 -32.74 -42.94 -3.36
CA LEU A 31 -31.50 -42.45 -2.72
C LEU A 31 -31.71 -42.04 -1.26
N HIS A 32 -32.93 -41.65 -0.89
CA HIS A 32 -33.32 -41.29 0.48
C HIS A 32 -33.93 -42.45 1.28
N MET A 33 -34.00 -43.66 0.70
CA MET A 33 -34.56 -44.84 1.37
C MET A 33 -33.60 -45.36 2.46
N PRO A 34 -34.12 -45.83 3.62
CA PRO A 34 -33.30 -46.49 4.64
C PRO A 34 -32.52 -47.67 4.05
N PRO A 35 -31.26 -47.90 4.48
CA PRO A 35 -30.38 -48.89 3.87
C PRO A 35 -30.90 -50.32 4.00
N GLU A 36 -31.60 -50.67 5.08
CA GLU A 36 -32.18 -52.01 5.23
C GLU A 36 -33.30 -52.28 4.18
N ASN A 37 -34.15 -51.28 3.95
CA ASN A 37 -35.25 -51.37 2.98
C ASN A 37 -34.70 -51.41 1.54
N LEU A 38 -33.69 -50.60 1.24
CA LEU A 38 -33.03 -50.59 -0.07
C LEU A 38 -32.37 -51.96 -0.36
N GLN A 39 -31.72 -52.55 0.64
CA GLN A 39 -31.10 -53.86 0.52
C GLN A 39 -32.14 -54.96 0.26
N GLN A 40 -33.24 -54.99 1.02
CA GLN A 40 -34.32 -55.96 0.81
C GLN A 40 -34.93 -55.83 -0.59
N LEU A 41 -35.16 -54.59 -1.04
CA LEU A 41 -35.79 -54.29 -2.32
C LEU A 41 -34.88 -54.61 -3.54
N VAL A 42 -33.59 -54.31 -3.47
CA VAL A 42 -32.63 -54.62 -4.55
C VAL A 42 -32.37 -56.12 -4.65
N LEU A 43 -32.41 -56.85 -3.54
CA LEU A 43 -32.24 -58.31 -3.51
C LEU A 43 -33.52 -59.08 -3.88
N SER A 44 -34.70 -58.48 -3.79
CA SER A 44 -36.00 -59.11 -4.11
C SER A 44 -36.50 -58.89 -5.55
N ALA A 45 -36.00 -57.89 -6.28
CA ALA A 45 -36.41 -57.57 -7.67
C ALA A 45 -36.21 -58.74 -8.67
N GLU A 46 -36.87 -58.78 -9.83
CA GLU A 46 -36.50 -59.72 -10.92
C GLU A 46 -35.25 -59.24 -11.68
N LYS A 47 -34.52 -60.14 -12.36
CA LYS A 47 -33.22 -59.82 -12.99
C LYS A 47 -33.36 -58.78 -14.10
N GLU A 48 -34.45 -58.87 -14.86
CA GLU A 48 -34.84 -57.95 -15.93
C GLU A 48 -35.31 -56.60 -15.36
N ALA A 49 -35.97 -56.60 -14.20
CA ALA A 49 -36.43 -55.39 -13.51
C ALA A 49 -35.25 -54.57 -12.94
N ALA A 50 -34.27 -55.24 -12.33
CA ALA A 50 -33.06 -54.61 -11.83
C ALA A 50 -32.18 -54.05 -12.97
N GLN A 51 -32.13 -54.72 -14.13
CA GLN A 51 -31.46 -54.20 -15.33
C GLN A 51 -32.19 -52.98 -15.92
N GLY A 52 -33.52 -53.04 -16.07
CA GLY A 52 -34.31 -51.90 -16.56
C GLY A 52 -34.19 -50.67 -15.65
N PHE A 53 -34.10 -50.86 -14.34
CA PHE A 53 -33.85 -49.79 -13.37
C PHE A 53 -32.48 -49.15 -13.48
N LEU A 54 -31.45 -49.96 -13.68
CA LEU A 54 -30.11 -49.45 -13.98
C LEU A 54 -30.15 -48.57 -15.23
N THR A 55 -30.75 -49.05 -16.32
CA THR A 55 -30.88 -48.27 -17.56
C THR A 55 -31.61 -46.94 -17.32
N LEU A 56 -32.73 -46.95 -16.59
CA LEU A 56 -33.52 -45.74 -16.29
C LEU A 56 -32.81 -44.76 -15.35
N MET A 57 -32.08 -45.24 -14.34
CA MET A 57 -31.22 -44.41 -13.49
C MET A 57 -30.12 -43.72 -14.28
N LEU A 58 -29.56 -44.41 -15.28
CA LEU A 58 -28.45 -43.94 -16.09
C LEU A 58 -28.90 -42.99 -17.22
N GLU A 59 -30.10 -43.20 -17.77
CA GLU A 59 -30.76 -42.28 -18.71
C GLU A 59 -31.29 -41.01 -18.00
N GLY A 60 -31.60 -41.10 -16.70
CA GLY A 60 -32.18 -40.04 -15.86
C GLY A 60 -31.27 -38.89 -15.40
N ASN A 61 -30.10 -38.70 -16.02
CA ASN A 61 -29.19 -37.55 -15.82
C ASN A 61 -28.23 -37.57 -14.61
N ILE A 62 -27.65 -38.73 -14.23
CA ILE A 62 -26.49 -38.80 -13.31
C ILE A 62 -25.23 -38.11 -13.92
N LYS A 63 -25.17 -37.94 -15.25
CA LYS A 63 -24.06 -37.26 -15.94
C LYS A 63 -23.93 -35.76 -15.66
N GLU A 64 -25.01 -35.07 -15.27
CA GLU A 64 -25.06 -33.59 -15.19
C GLU A 64 -25.52 -33.04 -13.83
N SER A 65 -25.90 -33.91 -12.88
CA SER A 65 -26.47 -33.50 -11.59
C SER A 65 -25.38 -33.34 -10.53
N ARG A 66 -25.34 -32.20 -9.82
CA ARG A 66 -24.53 -32.06 -8.60
C ARG A 66 -25.09 -32.95 -7.51
N VAL A 67 -24.48 -34.12 -7.32
CA VAL A 67 -24.85 -35.11 -6.29
C VAL A 67 -24.40 -34.60 -4.91
N THR A 68 -25.26 -34.67 -3.89
CA THR A 68 -24.88 -34.32 -2.51
C THR A 68 -24.04 -35.44 -1.86
N PRO A 69 -23.21 -35.15 -0.84
CA PRO A 69 -22.39 -36.17 -0.18
C PRO A 69 -23.18 -37.37 0.39
N SER A 70 -24.44 -37.13 0.79
CA SER A 70 -25.36 -38.18 1.24
C SER A 70 -25.84 -39.07 0.09
N GLU A 71 -26.11 -38.49 -1.07
CA GLU A 71 -26.53 -39.20 -2.28
C GLU A 71 -25.37 -40.01 -2.88
N GLU A 72 -24.12 -39.51 -2.82
CA GLU A 72 -22.93 -40.24 -3.23
C GLU A 72 -22.76 -41.55 -2.43
N GLN A 73 -22.94 -41.49 -1.10
CA GLN A 73 -22.89 -42.68 -0.25
C GLN A 73 -24.04 -43.66 -0.56
N ALA A 74 -25.24 -43.15 -0.88
CA ALA A 74 -26.38 -43.98 -1.24
C ALA A 74 -26.16 -44.69 -2.58
N LEU A 75 -25.64 -43.98 -3.59
CA LEU A 75 -25.24 -44.54 -4.89
C LEU A 75 -24.14 -45.60 -4.75
N GLY A 76 -23.12 -45.35 -3.93
CA GLY A 76 -22.08 -46.32 -3.63
C GLY A 76 -22.63 -47.62 -3.02
N ARG A 77 -23.53 -47.51 -2.03
CA ARG A 77 -24.21 -48.67 -1.41
C ARG A 77 -25.09 -49.43 -2.39
N LEU A 78 -25.89 -48.72 -3.18
CA LEU A 78 -26.77 -49.31 -4.19
C LEU A 78 -25.96 -50.09 -5.23
N THR A 79 -24.85 -49.53 -5.69
CA THR A 79 -23.98 -50.19 -6.67
C THR A 79 -23.31 -51.43 -6.05
N ALA A 80 -22.84 -51.37 -4.81
CA ALA A 80 -22.29 -52.55 -4.12
C ALA A 80 -23.30 -53.70 -3.97
N LEU A 81 -24.57 -53.38 -3.67
CA LEU A 81 -25.67 -54.35 -3.58
C LEU A 81 -25.98 -55.00 -4.94
N LEU A 82 -25.95 -54.21 -6.02
CA LEU A 82 -26.10 -54.74 -7.38
C LEU A 82 -24.95 -55.68 -7.75
N LEU A 83 -23.71 -55.33 -7.40
CA LEU A 83 -22.55 -56.19 -7.63
C LEU A 83 -22.60 -57.51 -6.86
N GLN A 84 -23.17 -57.50 -5.65
CA GLN A 84 -23.41 -58.71 -4.87
C GLN A 84 -24.42 -59.65 -5.54
N ARG A 85 -25.40 -59.08 -6.26
CA ARG A 85 -26.47 -59.82 -6.94
C ARG A 85 -26.02 -60.44 -8.27
N TYR A 86 -25.09 -59.81 -8.98
CA TYR A 86 -24.56 -60.29 -10.27
C TYR A 86 -23.10 -60.79 -10.13
N PRO A 87 -22.87 -62.00 -9.59
CA PRO A 87 -21.52 -62.51 -9.33
C PRO A 87 -20.70 -62.81 -10.60
N ARG A 88 -21.34 -62.87 -11.77
CA ARG A 88 -20.68 -62.96 -13.08
C ARG A 88 -21.02 -61.72 -13.91
N LEU A 89 -20.11 -60.75 -13.90
CA LEU A 89 -20.21 -59.55 -14.71
C LEU A 89 -19.89 -59.88 -16.18
N THR A 90 -20.74 -59.42 -17.11
CA THR A 90 -20.46 -59.43 -18.55
C THR A 90 -19.85 -58.09 -18.97
N SER A 91 -19.21 -58.03 -20.14
CA SER A 91 -18.66 -56.78 -20.71
C SER A 91 -19.73 -55.70 -20.89
N GLN A 92 -20.92 -56.07 -21.39
CA GLN A 92 -22.05 -55.16 -21.53
C GLN A 92 -22.52 -54.61 -20.18
N LEU A 93 -22.67 -55.47 -19.17
CA LEU A 93 -23.09 -55.05 -17.83
C LEU A 93 -22.06 -54.13 -17.16
N PHE A 94 -20.77 -54.32 -17.45
CA PHE A 94 -19.73 -53.40 -16.97
C PHE A 94 -19.84 -52.02 -17.62
N ILE A 95 -20.10 -51.95 -18.94
CA ILE A 95 -20.31 -50.68 -19.65
C ILE A 95 -21.54 -49.97 -19.09
N ASP A 96 -22.63 -50.70 -18.86
CA ASP A 96 -23.85 -50.15 -18.27
C ASP A 96 -23.57 -49.62 -16.85
N LEU A 97 -22.75 -50.31 -16.05
CA LEU A 97 -22.38 -49.85 -14.69
C LEU A 97 -21.29 -48.77 -14.65
N SER A 98 -20.64 -48.47 -15.78
CA SER A 98 -19.52 -47.52 -15.84
C SER A 98 -19.79 -46.11 -15.30
N PRO A 99 -21.01 -45.53 -15.43
CA PRO A 99 -21.30 -44.21 -14.88
C PRO A 99 -21.32 -44.18 -13.36
N LEU A 100 -21.41 -45.35 -12.71
CA LEU A 100 -21.42 -45.48 -11.25
C LEU A 100 -20.01 -45.71 -10.67
N ILE A 101 -18.99 -45.92 -11.51
CA ILE A 101 -17.61 -46.18 -11.06
C ILE A 101 -17.07 -45.10 -10.10
N PRO A 102 -17.26 -43.79 -10.34
CA PRO A 102 -16.85 -42.73 -9.41
C PRO A 102 -17.28 -42.96 -7.95
N PHE A 103 -18.47 -43.54 -7.74
CA PHE A 103 -19.08 -43.71 -6.42
C PHE A 103 -18.71 -45.03 -5.73
N LEU A 104 -18.05 -45.97 -6.43
CA LEU A 104 -17.69 -47.28 -5.88
C LEU A 104 -16.56 -47.20 -4.84
N ALA A 105 -16.61 -48.04 -3.80
CA ALA A 105 -15.43 -48.26 -2.97
C ALA A 105 -14.35 -49.00 -3.77
N VAL A 106 -13.07 -48.76 -3.43
CA VAL A 106 -11.93 -49.46 -4.06
C VAL A 106 -12.10 -50.97 -3.93
N SER A 107 -12.59 -51.48 -2.78
CA SER A 107 -12.84 -52.90 -2.57
C SER A 107 -13.84 -53.51 -3.55
N ASP A 108 -14.90 -52.78 -3.91
CA ASP A 108 -15.95 -53.25 -4.82
C ASP A 108 -15.50 -53.16 -6.28
N LEU A 109 -14.79 -52.09 -6.63
CA LEU A 109 -14.10 -51.96 -7.92
C LEU A 109 -13.11 -53.11 -8.15
N MET A 110 -12.41 -53.50 -7.08
CA MET A 110 -11.44 -54.60 -7.10
C MET A 110 -12.09 -56.01 -7.08
N ARG A 111 -13.42 -56.14 -7.03
CA ARG A 111 -14.12 -57.41 -7.25
C ARG A 111 -14.33 -57.73 -8.73
N PHE A 112 -14.18 -56.75 -9.63
CA PHE A 112 -14.35 -56.99 -11.07
C PHE A 112 -13.25 -57.91 -11.62
N PRO A 113 -13.60 -58.95 -12.38
CA PRO A 113 -12.62 -59.79 -13.06
C PRO A 113 -11.67 -58.95 -13.95
N PRO A 114 -10.34 -59.11 -13.84
CA PRO A 114 -9.38 -58.39 -14.69
C PRO A 114 -9.60 -58.61 -16.19
N SER A 115 -10.11 -59.79 -16.58
CA SER A 115 -10.45 -60.13 -17.97
C SER A 115 -11.54 -59.25 -18.59
N LEU A 116 -12.37 -58.58 -17.79
CA LEU A 116 -13.36 -57.62 -18.29
C LEU A 116 -12.74 -56.34 -18.83
N LEU A 117 -11.56 -55.98 -18.32
CA LEU A 117 -10.82 -54.80 -18.79
C LEU A 117 -10.07 -55.08 -20.09
N ALA A 118 -9.68 -56.34 -20.33
CA ALA A 118 -8.90 -56.78 -21.48
C ALA A 118 -9.76 -57.16 -22.71
N ASN A 119 -11.09 -57.03 -22.65
CA ASN A 119 -12.00 -57.79 -23.50
C ASN A 119 -11.82 -57.53 -25.01
N ASP A 120 -11.19 -58.49 -25.69
CA ASP A 120 -11.26 -58.74 -27.13
C ASP A 120 -12.62 -59.36 -27.47
N SER A 121 -13.53 -58.58 -28.05
CA SER A 121 -14.67 -59.15 -28.78
C SER A 121 -14.55 -58.85 -30.27
N VAL A 122 -13.90 -59.77 -30.98
CA VAL A 122 -13.93 -59.93 -32.44
C VAL A 122 -15.26 -60.57 -32.86
N GLN A 123 -16.10 -59.89 -33.66
CA GLN A 123 -16.39 -60.25 -35.08
C GLN A 123 -17.56 -59.46 -35.72
N GLN A 124 -17.30 -59.01 -36.96
CA GLN A 124 -18.21 -58.66 -38.07
C GLN A 124 -18.91 -57.29 -38.10
N SER A 125 -18.31 -56.34 -38.81
CA SER A 125 -18.78 -55.97 -40.16
C SER A 125 -17.84 -54.94 -40.80
N GLN A 126 -17.62 -55.07 -42.11
CA GLN A 126 -16.82 -54.16 -42.91
C GLN A 126 -17.36 -52.72 -42.82
N ARG A 127 -16.59 -51.80 -42.21
CA ARG A 127 -16.35 -50.39 -42.64
C ARG A 127 -15.59 -49.61 -41.56
N LEU A 128 -14.34 -49.25 -41.89
CA LEU A 128 -13.58 -48.05 -41.49
C LEU A 128 -14.06 -47.26 -40.24
N ILE A 129 -13.84 -47.76 -39.01
CA ILE A 129 -13.64 -46.97 -37.77
C ILE A 129 -12.77 -47.83 -36.79
N PRO A 130 -11.75 -47.31 -36.09
CA PRO A 130 -10.93 -48.11 -35.17
C PRO A 130 -11.75 -48.55 -33.94
N ILE A 131 -11.70 -49.84 -33.60
CA ILE A 131 -12.53 -50.46 -32.56
C ILE A 131 -11.83 -50.26 -31.20
N ALA A 132 -12.35 -49.33 -30.39
CA ALA A 132 -11.85 -49.08 -29.03
C ALA A 132 -12.16 -50.25 -28.08
N LEU A 133 -11.25 -50.52 -27.12
CA LEU A 133 -11.50 -51.33 -25.92
C LEU A 133 -12.65 -50.70 -25.11
N PRO A 134 -13.90 -51.19 -25.21
CA PRO A 134 -15.08 -50.43 -24.79
C PRO A 134 -15.12 -50.18 -23.28
N SER A 135 -14.64 -51.16 -22.51
CA SER A 135 -14.57 -51.09 -21.05
C SER A 135 -13.51 -50.10 -20.55
N LEU A 136 -12.35 -50.00 -21.22
CA LEU A 136 -11.32 -49.02 -20.88
C LEU A 136 -11.71 -47.61 -21.35
N ALA A 137 -12.36 -47.49 -22.50
CA ALA A 137 -12.94 -46.23 -22.95
C ALA A 137 -13.98 -45.70 -21.95
N ALA A 138 -14.85 -46.56 -21.43
CA ALA A 138 -15.79 -46.19 -20.38
C ALA A 138 -15.07 -45.71 -19.10
N ILE A 139 -14.01 -46.40 -18.66
CA ILE A 139 -13.21 -45.95 -17.51
C ILE A 139 -12.60 -44.57 -17.77
N ARG A 140 -12.06 -44.32 -18.97
CA ARG A 140 -11.52 -43.00 -19.33
C ARG A 140 -12.59 -41.91 -19.22
N ASP A 141 -13.75 -42.15 -19.81
CA ASP A 141 -14.82 -41.15 -19.91
C ASP A 141 -15.38 -40.76 -18.52
N TYR A 142 -15.34 -41.68 -17.54
CA TYR A 142 -15.76 -41.43 -16.15
C TYR A 142 -14.60 -41.15 -15.17
N SER A 143 -13.36 -41.19 -15.61
CA SER A 143 -12.17 -40.92 -14.78
C SER A 143 -12.14 -39.54 -14.11
N PRO A 144 -12.66 -38.44 -14.72
CA PRO A 144 -12.72 -37.14 -14.05
C PRO A 144 -13.47 -37.16 -12.71
N GLY A 145 -14.46 -38.04 -12.55
CA GLY A 145 -15.21 -38.21 -11.30
C GLY A 145 -14.56 -39.18 -10.29
N MET A 146 -13.52 -39.92 -10.67
CA MET A 146 -12.91 -40.93 -9.81
C MET A 146 -11.92 -40.33 -8.80
N ARG A 147 -11.89 -40.92 -7.61
CA ARG A 147 -10.92 -40.63 -6.55
C ARG A 147 -9.52 -41.14 -6.89
N PRO A 148 -8.44 -40.51 -6.37
CA PRO A 148 -7.06 -40.92 -6.64
C PRO A 148 -6.79 -42.39 -6.30
N GLU A 149 -7.36 -42.91 -5.21
CA GLU A 149 -7.16 -44.29 -4.76
C GLU A 149 -7.79 -45.30 -5.73
N GLN A 150 -8.92 -44.94 -6.37
CA GLN A 150 -9.55 -45.78 -7.39
C GLN A 150 -8.69 -45.84 -8.65
N LYS A 151 -8.14 -44.70 -9.08
CA LYS A 151 -7.27 -44.62 -10.27
C LYS A 151 -5.98 -45.41 -10.05
N GLU A 152 -5.38 -45.33 -8.87
CA GLU A 152 -4.20 -46.11 -8.52
C GLU A 152 -4.47 -47.63 -8.50
N ALA A 153 -5.63 -48.04 -7.96
CA ALA A 153 -6.03 -49.44 -7.95
C ALA A 153 -6.25 -50.00 -9.37
N LEU A 154 -6.86 -49.21 -10.26
CA LEU A 154 -7.04 -49.57 -11.68
C LEU A 154 -5.69 -49.57 -12.43
N ALA A 155 -4.82 -48.59 -12.18
CA ALA A 155 -3.50 -48.52 -12.78
C ALA A 155 -2.65 -49.77 -12.42
N LYS A 156 -2.71 -50.23 -11.16
CA LYS A 156 -2.04 -51.48 -10.73
C LYS A 156 -2.57 -52.71 -11.47
N ARG A 157 -3.84 -52.76 -11.85
CA ARG A 157 -4.41 -53.88 -12.62
C ARG A 157 -3.93 -53.93 -14.07
N LEU A 158 -3.63 -52.78 -14.67
CA LEU A 158 -3.09 -52.71 -16.02
C LEU A 158 -1.70 -53.36 -16.12
N LEU A 159 -0.98 -53.49 -15.00
CA LEU A 159 0.35 -54.11 -14.95
C LEU A 159 0.31 -55.65 -14.96
N ALA A 160 -0.86 -56.28 -15.15
CA ALA A 160 -0.97 -57.73 -15.31
C ALA A 160 -0.44 -58.16 -16.70
N PRO A 161 0.74 -58.80 -16.80
CA PRO A 161 1.39 -59.08 -18.09
C PRO A 161 0.58 -60.06 -18.95
N ASP A 162 -0.11 -61.00 -18.32
CA ASP A 162 -0.93 -62.03 -18.98
C ASP A 162 -2.14 -61.45 -19.72
N LEU A 163 -2.54 -60.22 -19.42
CA LEU A 163 -3.76 -59.58 -19.94
C LEU A 163 -3.46 -58.42 -20.88
N PHE A 164 -2.47 -57.58 -20.54
CA PHE A 164 -2.18 -56.34 -21.27
C PHE A 164 -0.77 -56.31 -21.89
N GLY A 165 0.03 -57.36 -21.67
CA GLY A 165 1.44 -57.38 -22.04
C GLY A 165 2.31 -56.48 -21.16
N GLU A 166 3.62 -56.53 -21.35
CA GLU A 166 4.56 -55.62 -20.70
C GLU A 166 4.41 -54.18 -21.23
N VAL A 167 4.69 -53.19 -20.38
CA VAL A 167 4.49 -51.76 -20.70
C VAL A 167 5.15 -51.31 -22.02
N PRO A 168 6.39 -51.73 -22.37
CA PRO A 168 7.00 -51.36 -23.65
C PRO A 168 6.25 -51.88 -24.88
N ALA A 169 5.42 -52.91 -24.73
CA ALA A 169 4.66 -53.55 -25.80
C ALA A 169 3.23 -53.01 -25.95
N TRP A 170 2.80 -52.06 -25.10
CA TRP A 170 1.45 -51.49 -25.16
C TRP A 170 1.19 -50.74 -26.47
N SER A 171 0.03 -51.00 -27.10
CA SER A 171 -0.41 -50.36 -28.34
C SER A 171 -0.89 -48.92 -28.11
N GLN A 172 -0.93 -48.10 -29.19
CA GLN A 172 -1.44 -46.74 -29.13
C GLN A 172 -2.91 -46.67 -28.68
N GLU A 173 -3.72 -47.63 -29.12
CA GLU A 173 -5.14 -47.75 -28.74
C GLU A 173 -5.32 -48.01 -27.25
N LEU A 174 -4.49 -48.89 -26.69
CA LEU A 174 -4.47 -49.16 -25.25
C LEU A 174 -4.06 -47.91 -24.47
N LEU A 175 -2.96 -47.25 -24.88
CA LEU A 175 -2.45 -46.04 -24.25
C LEU A 175 -3.48 -44.91 -24.24
N TRP A 176 -4.21 -44.71 -25.34
CA TRP A 176 -5.26 -43.70 -25.42
C TRP A 176 -6.49 -44.05 -24.55
N ALA A 177 -6.81 -45.34 -24.41
CA ALA A 177 -7.90 -45.79 -23.54
C ALA A 177 -7.54 -45.67 -22.05
N VAL A 178 -6.26 -45.77 -21.68
CA VAL A 178 -5.81 -45.69 -20.27
C VAL A 178 -5.20 -44.36 -19.88
N LEU A 179 -5.19 -43.36 -20.77
CA LEU A 179 -4.53 -42.06 -20.56
C LEU A 179 -4.75 -41.45 -19.15
N PRO A 180 -5.99 -41.39 -18.59
CA PRO A 180 -6.21 -40.80 -17.26
C PRO A 180 -5.68 -41.63 -16.09
N LEU A 181 -5.32 -42.90 -16.32
CA LEU A 181 -4.75 -43.80 -15.33
C LEU A 181 -3.22 -43.82 -15.39
N LEU A 182 -2.63 -43.43 -16.52
CA LEU A 182 -1.17 -43.39 -16.70
C LEU A 182 -0.43 -42.57 -15.61
N PRO A 183 -0.92 -41.40 -15.15
CA PRO A 183 -0.28 -40.65 -14.05
C PRO A 183 -0.23 -41.42 -12.72
N HIS A 184 -1.12 -42.40 -12.53
CA HIS A 184 -1.24 -43.19 -11.31
C HIS A 184 -0.47 -44.52 -11.38
N LEU A 185 0.23 -44.79 -12.49
CA LEU A 185 1.14 -45.92 -12.57
C LEU A 185 2.34 -45.70 -11.63
N PRO A 186 2.84 -46.76 -10.97
CA PRO A 186 4.12 -46.70 -10.28
C PRO A 186 5.20 -46.16 -11.22
N LEU A 187 6.04 -45.25 -10.70
CA LEU A 187 7.01 -44.53 -11.52
C LEU A 187 7.93 -45.48 -12.31
N GLU A 188 8.40 -46.57 -11.69
CA GLU A 188 9.26 -47.57 -12.32
C GLU A 188 8.63 -48.19 -13.58
N ASN A 189 7.32 -48.44 -13.57
CA ASN A 189 6.60 -48.97 -14.72
C ASN A 189 6.34 -47.88 -15.76
N PHE A 190 6.00 -46.66 -15.34
CA PHE A 190 5.77 -45.56 -16.26
C PHE A 190 7.02 -45.18 -17.05
N LEU A 191 8.21 -45.24 -16.43
CA LEU A 191 9.50 -44.98 -17.08
C LEU A 191 9.83 -45.98 -18.21
N GLN A 192 9.14 -47.12 -18.28
CA GLN A 192 9.31 -48.10 -19.35
C GLN A 192 8.60 -47.71 -20.66
N LEU A 193 7.74 -46.68 -20.64
CA LEU A 193 7.13 -46.13 -21.85
C LEU A 193 8.22 -45.58 -22.78
N SER A 194 8.24 -46.08 -24.01
CA SER A 194 9.19 -45.68 -25.03
C SER A 194 8.90 -44.27 -25.56
N PRO A 195 9.90 -43.56 -26.13
CA PRO A 195 9.69 -42.23 -26.71
C PRO A 195 8.59 -42.21 -27.80
N HIS A 196 8.49 -43.26 -28.62
CA HIS A 196 7.46 -43.39 -29.65
C HIS A 196 6.05 -43.51 -29.05
N GLN A 197 5.89 -44.26 -27.96
CA GLN A 197 4.61 -44.36 -27.25
C GLN A 197 4.19 -43.02 -26.62
N ILE A 198 5.16 -42.25 -26.12
CA ILE A 198 4.90 -40.93 -25.53
C ILE A 198 4.49 -39.92 -26.62
N GLN A 199 5.20 -39.90 -27.75
CA GLN A 199 4.89 -39.06 -28.91
C GLN A 199 3.51 -39.38 -29.52
N ALA A 200 3.08 -40.64 -29.46
CA ALA A 200 1.76 -41.04 -29.95
C ALA A 200 0.57 -40.41 -29.20
N LEU A 201 0.82 -39.81 -28.03
CA LEU A 201 -0.17 -39.15 -27.16
C LEU A 201 0.07 -37.63 -27.02
N GLU A 202 0.98 -37.05 -27.80
CA GLU A 202 1.51 -35.67 -27.71
C GLU A 202 0.56 -34.63 -27.09
N ASP A 203 -0.50 -34.22 -27.80
CA ASP A 203 -1.42 -33.15 -27.38
C ASP A 203 -2.28 -33.49 -26.15
N SER A 204 -2.28 -34.76 -25.71
CA SER A 204 -3.15 -35.23 -24.63
C SER A 204 -2.49 -35.17 -23.25
N TRP A 205 -1.16 -35.03 -23.17
CA TRP A 205 -0.42 -35.03 -21.90
C TRP A 205 -0.65 -33.81 -21.00
N PRO A 206 -0.79 -32.56 -21.50
CA PRO A 206 -1.02 -31.39 -20.64
C PRO A 206 -2.28 -31.51 -19.77
N ALA A 207 -3.29 -32.25 -20.23
CA ALA A 207 -4.54 -32.51 -19.50
C ALA A 207 -4.48 -33.75 -18.59
N ALA A 208 -3.39 -34.54 -18.63
CA ALA A 208 -3.31 -35.81 -17.91
C ALA A 208 -3.04 -35.65 -16.41
N GLY A 209 -2.55 -34.50 -15.94
CA GLY A 209 -2.29 -34.26 -14.50
C GLY A 209 -1.11 -35.08 -13.96
N LEU A 210 0.04 -34.99 -14.62
CA LEU A 210 1.25 -35.74 -14.25
C LEU A 210 1.94 -35.19 -13.00
N GLY A 211 2.47 -36.10 -12.17
CA GLY A 211 3.41 -35.75 -11.09
C GLY A 211 4.82 -35.41 -11.62
N PRO A 212 5.72 -34.87 -10.78
CA PRO A 212 7.02 -34.35 -11.23
C PRO A 212 7.92 -35.37 -11.92
N GLY A 213 7.92 -36.62 -11.42
CA GLY A 213 8.72 -37.71 -11.99
C GLY A 213 8.22 -38.15 -13.36
N HIS A 214 6.90 -38.36 -13.49
CA HIS A 214 6.24 -38.74 -14.73
C HIS A 214 6.35 -37.64 -15.79
N ALA A 215 6.13 -36.37 -15.40
CA ALA A 215 6.23 -35.23 -16.30
C ALA A 215 7.64 -35.08 -16.89
N ARG A 216 8.69 -35.24 -16.09
CA ARG A 216 10.08 -35.19 -16.57
C ARG A 216 10.41 -36.26 -17.61
N HIS A 217 9.86 -37.47 -17.45
CA HIS A 217 10.06 -38.54 -18.44
C HIS A 217 9.38 -38.21 -19.77
N VAL A 218 8.14 -37.70 -19.71
CA VAL A 218 7.39 -37.26 -20.89
C VAL A 218 8.11 -36.10 -21.59
N LEU A 219 8.56 -35.09 -20.84
CA LEU A 219 9.28 -33.93 -21.38
C LEU A 219 10.54 -34.33 -22.17
N ARG A 220 11.34 -35.30 -21.67
CA ARG A 220 12.53 -35.77 -22.39
C ARG A 220 12.24 -36.34 -23.78
N SER A 221 11.01 -36.80 -24.03
CA SER A 221 10.61 -37.39 -25.31
C SER A 221 9.89 -36.41 -26.24
N LEU A 222 9.31 -35.33 -25.68
CA LEU A 222 8.56 -34.31 -26.43
C LEU A 222 9.39 -33.05 -26.73
N VAL A 223 10.34 -32.70 -25.86
CA VAL A 223 11.22 -31.54 -26.05
C VAL A 223 12.23 -31.85 -27.15
N ASN A 224 12.19 -31.05 -28.21
CA ASN A 224 13.14 -31.12 -29.32
C ASN A 224 13.86 -29.78 -29.47
N GLN A 225 15.16 -29.77 -29.13
CA GLN A 225 16.02 -28.58 -29.15
C GLN A 225 16.35 -28.07 -30.57
N SER A 226 15.99 -28.80 -31.63
CA SER A 226 16.25 -28.39 -33.02
C SER A 226 15.09 -27.62 -33.68
N VAL A 227 14.02 -27.31 -32.94
CA VAL A 227 12.83 -26.59 -33.47
C VAL A 227 13.12 -25.09 -33.56
N GLN A 228 12.74 -24.46 -34.68
CA GLN A 228 13.03 -23.04 -34.94
C GLN A 228 12.24 -22.06 -34.06
N ASP A 229 11.08 -22.47 -33.53
CA ASP A 229 10.20 -21.64 -32.70
C ASP A 229 9.98 -22.32 -31.33
N GLY A 230 10.86 -22.01 -30.39
CA GLY A 230 10.82 -22.57 -29.04
C GLY A 230 9.64 -22.06 -28.21
N GLU A 231 9.10 -20.88 -28.51
CA GLU A 231 7.99 -20.27 -27.78
C GLU A 231 6.69 -21.03 -28.04
N GLU A 232 6.43 -21.35 -29.30
CA GLU A 232 5.31 -22.20 -29.69
C GLU A 232 5.45 -23.62 -29.10
N GLN A 233 6.67 -24.16 -28.99
CA GLN A 233 6.90 -25.46 -28.37
C GLN A 233 6.56 -25.44 -26.87
N VAL A 234 7.02 -24.43 -26.13
CA VAL A 234 6.68 -24.27 -24.70
C VAL A 234 5.16 -24.07 -24.52
N ARG A 235 4.52 -23.32 -25.42
CA ARG A 235 3.07 -23.13 -25.39
C ARG A 235 2.30 -24.43 -25.60
N ARG A 236 2.75 -25.31 -26.51
CA ARG A 236 2.16 -26.65 -26.75
C ARG A 236 2.35 -27.59 -25.57
N LEU A 237 3.48 -27.50 -24.87
CA LEU A 237 3.72 -28.27 -23.64
C LEU A 237 2.73 -27.92 -22.52
N GLY A 238 2.17 -26.71 -22.52
CA GLY A 238 1.16 -26.27 -21.56
C GLY A 238 1.64 -26.44 -20.11
N SER A 239 0.86 -27.15 -19.30
CA SER A 239 1.17 -27.43 -17.88
C SER A 239 2.45 -28.26 -17.68
N LEU A 240 2.95 -28.96 -18.70
CA LEU A 240 4.21 -29.70 -18.60
C LEU A 240 5.41 -28.75 -18.53
N ALA A 241 5.31 -27.54 -19.10
CA ALA A 241 6.37 -26.55 -19.04
C ALA A 241 6.77 -26.19 -17.59
N CYS A 242 5.85 -26.35 -16.63
CA CYS A 242 6.11 -26.15 -15.20
C CYS A 242 7.25 -27.02 -14.64
N PHE A 243 7.58 -28.14 -15.29
CA PHE A 243 8.59 -29.10 -14.83
C PHE A 243 9.94 -28.99 -15.56
N LEU A 244 10.06 -28.06 -16.52
CA LEU A 244 11.32 -27.76 -17.20
C LEU A 244 12.34 -27.16 -16.22
N SER A 245 13.60 -27.50 -16.43
CA SER A 245 14.70 -26.83 -15.74
C SER A 245 15.01 -25.46 -16.36
N PRO A 246 15.62 -24.52 -15.60
CA PRO A 246 16.15 -23.28 -16.12
C PRO A 246 17.04 -23.44 -17.34
N GLU A 247 17.90 -24.47 -17.38
CA GLU A 247 18.79 -24.70 -18.53
C GLU A 247 18.01 -25.13 -19.77
N GLU A 248 17.00 -25.99 -19.61
CA GLU A 248 16.11 -26.41 -20.70
C GLU A 248 15.29 -25.22 -21.20
N LEU A 249 14.71 -24.41 -20.31
CA LEU A 249 13.99 -23.19 -20.67
C LEU A 249 14.92 -22.24 -21.44
N GLN A 250 16.10 -21.93 -20.92
CA GLN A 250 17.06 -21.03 -21.58
C GLN A 250 17.49 -21.54 -22.97
N SER A 251 17.56 -22.87 -23.16
CA SER A 251 17.88 -23.46 -24.46
C SER A 251 16.75 -23.39 -25.48
N LEU A 252 15.49 -23.35 -25.01
CA LEU A 252 14.29 -23.28 -25.86
C LEU A 252 13.88 -21.82 -26.12
N VAL A 253 13.73 -21.03 -25.06
CA VAL A 253 13.30 -19.63 -25.07
C VAL A 253 13.95 -18.87 -23.90
N PRO A 254 14.76 -17.84 -24.15
CA PRO A 254 15.28 -17.00 -23.08
C PRO A 254 14.14 -16.20 -22.44
N LEU A 255 13.99 -16.33 -21.11
CA LEU A 255 13.04 -15.52 -20.36
C LEU A 255 13.49 -14.06 -20.40
N SER A 256 12.63 -13.17 -20.87
CA SER A 256 13.02 -11.78 -21.15
C SER A 256 11.87 -10.78 -21.07
N ASP A 257 10.63 -11.21 -21.28
CA ASP A 257 9.45 -10.35 -21.18
C ASP A 257 8.68 -10.70 -19.90
N PRO A 258 8.58 -9.81 -18.90
CA PRO A 258 7.84 -10.09 -17.67
C PRO A 258 6.36 -10.44 -17.93
N MET A 259 5.81 -10.05 -19.09
CA MET A 259 4.44 -10.34 -19.52
C MET A 259 4.36 -11.30 -20.71
N GLY A 260 5.47 -11.94 -21.08
CA GLY A 260 5.53 -12.92 -22.14
C GLY A 260 4.61 -14.12 -21.88
N PRO A 261 4.13 -14.82 -22.93
CA PRO A 261 3.21 -15.94 -22.77
C PRO A 261 3.85 -17.11 -22.01
N VAL A 262 5.16 -17.31 -22.13
CA VAL A 262 5.92 -18.33 -21.38
C VAL A 262 5.99 -17.97 -19.90
N GLU A 263 6.40 -16.73 -19.57
CA GLU A 263 6.49 -16.22 -18.20
C GLU A 263 5.14 -16.27 -17.50
N ARG A 264 4.05 -15.86 -18.19
CA ARG A 264 2.68 -15.99 -17.67
C ARG A 264 2.30 -17.44 -17.37
N GLY A 265 2.60 -18.36 -18.28
CA GLY A 265 2.36 -19.79 -18.05
C GLY A 265 3.11 -20.32 -16.83
N LEU A 266 4.38 -19.90 -16.65
CA LEU A 266 5.17 -20.29 -15.48
C LEU A 266 4.68 -19.63 -14.17
N LEU A 267 4.16 -18.41 -14.22
CA LEU A 267 3.52 -17.76 -13.07
C LEU A 267 2.20 -18.45 -12.67
N GLU A 268 1.43 -18.93 -13.64
CA GLU A 268 0.26 -19.79 -13.38
C GLU A 268 0.68 -21.12 -12.73
N CYS A 269 1.82 -21.71 -13.13
CA CYS A 269 2.38 -22.87 -12.45
C CYS A 269 2.70 -22.57 -10.96
N ALA A 270 3.25 -21.39 -10.68
CA ALA A 270 3.53 -20.97 -9.32
C ALA A 270 2.23 -20.75 -8.51
N ALA A 271 1.20 -20.16 -9.13
CA ALA A 271 -0.11 -19.97 -8.51
C ALA A 271 -0.81 -21.30 -8.18
N ASN A 272 -0.69 -22.30 -9.06
CA ASN A 272 -1.26 -23.64 -8.88
C ASN A 272 -0.40 -24.53 -7.96
N GLY A 273 0.77 -24.07 -7.51
CA GLY A 273 1.67 -24.80 -6.63
C GLY A 273 2.47 -25.92 -7.30
N THR A 274 2.46 -26.04 -8.64
CA THR A 274 3.29 -27.00 -9.38
C THR A 274 4.74 -26.55 -9.47
N LEU A 275 4.96 -25.23 -9.54
CA LEU A 275 6.28 -24.60 -9.51
C LEU A 275 6.56 -24.05 -8.10
N SER A 276 7.70 -24.42 -7.52
CA SER A 276 8.10 -23.92 -6.21
C SER A 276 8.50 -22.43 -6.28
N PRO A 277 7.94 -21.56 -5.43
CA PRO A 277 8.30 -20.14 -5.41
C PRO A 277 9.73 -19.89 -4.92
N GLN A 278 10.38 -20.86 -4.27
CA GLN A 278 11.80 -20.83 -3.89
C GLN A 278 12.70 -21.55 -4.92
N GLY A 279 12.13 -22.10 -5.99
CA GLY A 279 12.84 -22.89 -6.99
C GLY A 279 13.69 -22.04 -7.93
N ARG A 280 14.59 -22.69 -8.69
CA ARG A 280 15.48 -21.99 -9.62
C ARG A 280 14.74 -21.30 -10.77
N VAL A 281 13.65 -21.87 -11.28
CA VAL A 281 12.83 -21.22 -12.32
C VAL A 281 12.19 -19.93 -11.79
N ALA A 282 11.68 -19.95 -10.55
CA ALA A 282 11.18 -18.74 -9.90
C ALA A 282 12.28 -17.68 -9.73
N TYR A 283 13.51 -18.08 -9.42
CA TYR A 283 14.66 -17.17 -9.34
C TYR A 283 14.94 -16.46 -10.67
N GLU A 284 14.93 -17.19 -11.80
CA GLU A 284 15.11 -16.59 -13.13
C GLU A 284 13.96 -15.64 -13.50
N LEU A 285 12.71 -16.02 -13.22
CA LEU A 285 11.55 -15.15 -13.44
C LEU A 285 11.66 -13.83 -12.65
N LEU A 286 12.11 -13.88 -11.40
CA LEU A 286 12.36 -12.68 -10.59
C LEU A 286 13.49 -11.83 -11.17
N GLY A 287 14.49 -12.45 -11.81
CA GLY A 287 15.54 -11.77 -12.56
C GLY A 287 14.97 -10.95 -13.72
N VAL A 288 14.06 -11.52 -14.51
CA VAL A 288 13.35 -10.81 -15.59
C VAL A 288 12.63 -9.58 -15.04
N LEU A 289 11.82 -9.75 -14.00
CA LEU A 289 11.05 -8.65 -13.41
C LEU A 289 11.94 -7.51 -12.88
N ARG A 290 13.05 -7.85 -12.21
CA ARG A 290 14.03 -6.86 -11.72
C ARG A 290 14.74 -6.13 -12.85
N SER A 291 15.02 -6.82 -13.95
CA SER A 291 15.70 -6.23 -15.12
C SER A 291 14.81 -5.25 -15.90
N SER A 292 13.51 -5.52 -15.97
CA SER A 292 12.53 -4.64 -16.64
C SER A 292 12.14 -3.42 -15.79
N GLY A 293 12.32 -3.49 -14.47
CA GLY A 293 11.92 -2.45 -13.52
C GLY A 293 10.44 -2.51 -13.17
N GLY A 294 10.12 -2.44 -11.87
CA GLY A 294 8.74 -2.57 -11.37
C GLY A 294 7.78 -1.46 -11.82
N ALA A 295 8.30 -0.30 -12.23
CA ALA A 295 7.52 0.84 -12.71
C ALA A 295 6.82 0.59 -14.06
N VAL A 296 7.30 -0.37 -14.86
CA VAL A 296 6.76 -0.67 -16.19
C VAL A 296 5.47 -1.49 -16.10
N LEU A 297 5.27 -2.24 -15.02
CA LEU A 297 4.08 -3.07 -14.85
C LEU A 297 2.96 -2.29 -14.14
N GLY A 298 1.79 -2.27 -14.76
CA GLY A 298 0.57 -1.88 -14.11
C GLY A 298 0.17 -2.86 -13.01
N PRO A 299 -0.74 -2.46 -12.10
CA PRO A 299 -1.20 -3.28 -11.00
C PRO A 299 -1.72 -4.65 -11.37
N ARG A 300 -2.47 -4.76 -12.48
CA ARG A 300 -3.07 -6.03 -12.88
C ARG A 300 -1.98 -6.99 -13.31
N GLU A 301 -0.96 -6.50 -14.02
CA GLU A 301 0.24 -7.28 -14.33
C GLU A 301 1.00 -7.66 -13.04
N LEU A 302 1.23 -6.72 -12.12
CA LEU A 302 1.90 -6.99 -10.84
C LEU A 302 1.15 -8.03 -9.98
N ARG A 303 -0.18 -8.09 -10.06
CA ARG A 303 -0.97 -9.12 -9.34
C ARG A 303 -0.67 -10.53 -9.83
N VAL A 304 -0.31 -10.72 -11.10
CA VAL A 304 0.08 -12.04 -11.64
C VAL A 304 1.35 -12.56 -10.95
N TRP A 305 2.21 -11.64 -10.49
CA TRP A 305 3.43 -11.96 -9.74
C TRP A 305 3.20 -12.25 -8.26
N ALA A 306 1.96 -12.17 -7.76
CA ALA A 306 1.62 -12.44 -6.35
C ALA A 306 2.16 -13.79 -5.81
N PRO A 307 2.19 -14.91 -6.58
CA PRO A 307 2.74 -16.18 -6.08
C PRO A 307 4.24 -16.12 -5.72
N LEU A 308 5.00 -15.24 -6.37
CA LEU A 308 6.44 -15.06 -6.15
C LEU A 308 6.77 -13.85 -5.25
N PHE A 309 5.74 -13.14 -4.79
CA PHE A 309 5.86 -11.92 -4.00
C PHE A 309 6.80 -11.99 -2.77
N PRO A 310 6.76 -13.06 -1.93
CA PRO A 310 7.70 -13.16 -0.80
C PRO A 310 9.18 -13.15 -1.21
N GLN A 311 9.52 -13.46 -2.47
CA GLN A 311 10.89 -13.45 -2.97
C GLN A 311 11.34 -12.13 -3.61
N LEU A 312 10.41 -11.21 -3.89
CA LEU A 312 10.76 -9.91 -4.48
C LEU A 312 11.67 -9.09 -3.54
N GLY A 313 11.47 -9.26 -2.23
CA GLY A 313 12.21 -8.56 -1.18
C GLY A 313 11.73 -7.12 -0.98
N LEU A 314 12.22 -6.46 0.07
CA LEU A 314 11.80 -5.10 0.45
C LEU A 314 12.27 -4.03 -0.55
N ARG A 315 13.48 -4.17 -1.12
CA ARG A 315 14.05 -3.18 -2.06
C ARG A 315 13.17 -2.98 -3.29
N PHE A 316 12.72 -4.07 -3.89
CA PHE A 316 11.81 -4.01 -5.03
C PHE A 316 10.49 -3.32 -4.68
N LEU A 317 9.93 -3.56 -3.49
CA LEU A 317 8.71 -2.86 -3.06
C LEU A 317 8.94 -1.36 -2.87
N GLN A 318 10.11 -0.96 -2.38
CA GLN A 318 10.47 0.46 -2.23
C GLN A 318 10.66 1.17 -3.58
N GLU A 319 10.91 0.42 -4.67
CA GLU A 319 10.98 0.96 -6.04
C GLU A 319 9.59 1.15 -6.67
N LEU A 320 8.55 0.51 -6.14
CA LEU A 320 7.19 0.65 -6.65
C LEU A 320 6.55 1.94 -6.14
N SER A 321 5.76 2.58 -7.01
CA SER A 321 4.94 3.72 -6.60
C SER A 321 3.88 3.30 -5.58
N GLU A 322 3.47 4.23 -4.72
CA GLU A 322 2.45 3.99 -3.71
C GLU A 322 1.12 3.46 -4.31
N PRO A 323 0.65 3.95 -5.47
CA PRO A 323 -0.50 3.38 -6.17
C PRO A 323 -0.28 1.91 -6.60
N GLN A 324 0.91 1.54 -7.09
CA GLN A 324 1.22 0.15 -7.45
C GLN A 324 1.21 -0.76 -6.22
N LEU A 325 1.86 -0.34 -5.12
CA LEU A 325 1.89 -1.10 -3.86
C LEU A 325 0.47 -1.37 -3.34
N ARG A 326 -0.37 -0.34 -3.29
CA ARG A 326 -1.77 -0.49 -2.86
C ARG A 326 -2.55 -1.43 -3.76
N ALA A 327 -2.29 -1.37 -5.05
CA ALA A 327 -3.01 -2.16 -6.01
C ALA A 327 -2.71 -3.66 -5.93
N MET A 328 -1.54 -4.01 -5.38
CA MET A 328 -1.16 -5.38 -5.05
C MET A 328 -1.87 -5.90 -3.79
N LEU A 329 -2.25 -5.05 -2.84
CA LEU A 329 -2.82 -5.47 -1.53
C LEU A 329 -3.94 -6.52 -1.64
N PRO A 330 -4.94 -6.41 -2.55
CA PRO A 330 -5.98 -7.43 -2.66
C PRO A 330 -5.47 -8.79 -3.14
N ALA A 331 -4.47 -8.81 -4.03
CA ALA A 331 -3.89 -10.06 -4.55
C ALA A 331 -2.97 -10.74 -3.54
N LEU A 332 -2.52 -10.01 -2.52
CA LEU A 332 -1.74 -10.58 -1.42
C LEU A 332 -2.59 -11.33 -0.39
N ARG A 333 -3.93 -11.28 -0.50
CA ARG A 333 -4.83 -12.05 0.37
C ARG A 333 -4.58 -13.55 0.20
N GLY A 334 -4.04 -14.18 1.24
CA GLY A 334 -3.72 -15.62 1.25
C GLY A 334 -2.31 -15.96 0.77
N THR A 335 -1.50 -14.97 0.36
CA THR A 335 -0.08 -15.17 0.06
C THR A 335 0.77 -15.04 1.33
N SER A 336 1.84 -15.82 1.43
CA SER A 336 2.81 -15.66 2.51
C SER A 336 3.69 -14.44 2.22
N VAL A 337 3.85 -13.56 3.20
CA VAL A 337 4.63 -12.32 3.08
C VAL A 337 5.65 -12.27 4.22
N THR A 338 6.84 -11.71 3.98
CA THR A 338 7.86 -11.57 5.03
C THR A 338 7.49 -10.45 6.03
N PRO A 339 7.94 -10.49 7.30
CA PRO A 339 7.63 -9.43 8.28
C PRO A 339 7.97 -8.02 7.80
N ALA A 340 9.16 -7.83 7.20
CA ALA A 340 9.59 -6.55 6.67
C ALA A 340 8.70 -6.00 5.54
N GLN A 341 8.15 -6.89 4.69
CA GLN A 341 7.20 -6.50 3.66
C GLN A 341 5.82 -6.17 4.26
N VAL A 342 5.40 -6.87 5.33
CA VAL A 342 4.17 -6.54 6.06
C VAL A 342 4.26 -5.12 6.63
N ASP A 343 5.38 -4.77 7.27
CA ASP A 343 5.58 -3.44 7.84
C ASP A 343 5.52 -2.31 6.78
N CYS A 344 5.94 -2.59 5.54
CA CYS A 344 5.86 -1.66 4.43
C CYS A 344 4.43 -1.52 3.87
N LEU A 345 3.68 -2.63 3.78
CA LEU A 345 2.37 -2.68 3.12
C LEU A 345 1.21 -2.36 4.05
N LEU A 346 1.34 -2.71 5.33
CA LEU A 346 0.26 -2.61 6.31
C LEU A 346 -0.25 -1.17 6.46
N PRO A 347 0.59 -0.12 6.58
CA PRO A 347 0.11 1.26 6.66
C PRO A 347 -0.67 1.72 5.43
N LEU A 348 -0.49 1.07 4.27
CA LEU A 348 -1.16 1.41 3.02
C LEU A 348 -2.56 0.77 2.89
N LEU A 349 -2.94 -0.12 3.81
CA LEU A 349 -4.22 -0.84 3.78
C LEU A 349 -5.38 0.05 4.26
N PRO A 350 -6.38 0.33 3.40
CA PRO A 350 -7.54 1.13 3.80
C PRO A 350 -8.35 0.46 4.90
N LEU A 351 -8.99 1.26 5.76
CA LEU A 351 -9.87 0.79 6.84
C LEU A 351 -10.97 -0.14 6.32
N LYS A 352 -11.47 0.11 5.11
CA LYS A 352 -12.48 -0.72 4.44
C LYS A 352 -12.01 -2.14 4.12
N LEU A 353 -10.72 -2.31 3.88
CA LEU A 353 -10.12 -3.62 3.58
C LEU A 353 -9.56 -4.31 4.83
N LEU A 354 -9.51 -3.62 5.97
CA LEU A 354 -9.02 -4.13 7.25
C LEU A 354 -10.04 -5.07 7.93
N GLN A 355 -10.11 -6.30 7.44
CA GLN A 355 -10.99 -7.35 7.97
C GLN A 355 -10.26 -8.23 8.98
N LEU A 356 -10.09 -7.74 10.21
CA LEU A 356 -9.60 -8.52 11.35
C LEU A 356 -10.72 -8.78 12.34
N ASP A 357 -10.85 -10.04 12.78
CA ASP A 357 -11.73 -10.42 13.89
C ASP A 357 -11.10 -9.98 15.22
N SER A 358 -11.87 -9.25 16.03
CA SER A 358 -11.43 -8.73 17.32
C SER A 358 -11.09 -9.85 18.31
N ALA A 359 -11.82 -10.97 18.28
CA ALA A 359 -11.55 -12.12 19.12
C ALA A 359 -10.22 -12.79 18.74
N ALA A 360 -9.97 -12.98 17.44
CA ALA A 360 -8.72 -13.53 16.93
C ALA A 360 -7.51 -12.62 17.23
N LEU A 361 -7.68 -11.31 17.13
CA LEU A 361 -6.63 -10.33 17.44
C LEU A 361 -6.27 -10.35 18.93
N LEU A 362 -7.28 -10.40 19.81
CA LEU A 362 -7.08 -10.53 21.26
C LEU A 362 -6.56 -11.91 21.68
N ALA A 363 -6.82 -12.97 20.92
CA ALA A 363 -6.24 -14.30 21.17
C ALA A 363 -4.76 -14.36 20.77
N ASN A 364 -4.39 -13.68 19.67
CA ASN A 364 -3.05 -13.74 19.07
C ASN A 364 -2.23 -12.45 19.26
N ARG A 365 -2.37 -11.76 20.40
CA ARG A 365 -1.73 -10.44 20.67
C ARG A 365 -0.23 -10.43 20.39
N ARG A 366 0.48 -11.52 20.70
CA ARG A 366 1.93 -11.66 20.45
C ARG A 366 2.30 -11.51 18.97
N ARG A 367 1.45 -11.96 18.05
CA ARG A 367 1.69 -11.92 16.61
C ARG A 367 1.52 -10.52 16.03
N TYR A 368 0.69 -9.69 16.64
CA TYR A 368 0.33 -8.35 16.14
C TYR A 368 1.02 -7.21 16.89
N ARG A 369 1.76 -7.53 17.98
CA ARG A 369 2.38 -6.57 18.89
C ARG A 369 3.37 -5.62 18.22
N GLU A 370 4.14 -6.13 17.27
CA GLU A 370 5.26 -5.42 16.63
C GLU A 370 4.90 -4.85 15.26
N LEU A 371 3.71 -5.15 14.74
CA LEU A 371 3.29 -4.66 13.42
C LEU A 371 3.11 -3.14 13.44
N LEU A 372 3.59 -2.46 12.39
CA LEU A 372 3.46 -1.02 12.25
C LEU A 372 2.07 -0.63 11.72
N TRP A 373 1.12 -0.45 12.63
CA TRP A 373 -0.20 0.08 12.31
C TRP A 373 -0.14 1.59 12.05
N SER A 374 -0.88 2.08 11.04
CA SER A 374 -1.09 3.52 10.91
C SER A 374 -1.97 4.05 12.06
N GLU A 375 -1.96 5.36 12.29
CA GLU A 375 -2.74 5.99 13.37
C GLU A 375 -4.23 5.61 13.30
N GLN A 376 -4.83 5.74 12.12
CA GLN A 376 -6.24 5.44 11.92
C GLN A 376 -6.56 3.95 12.03
N GLN A 377 -5.65 3.06 11.61
CA GLN A 377 -5.82 1.62 11.77
C GLN A 377 -5.79 1.21 13.24
N ALA A 378 -4.85 1.77 14.01
CA ALA A 378 -4.74 1.51 15.44
C ALA A 378 -6.01 1.96 16.18
N GLN A 379 -6.50 3.18 15.89
CA GLN A 379 -7.76 3.70 16.47
C GLN A 379 -8.97 2.84 16.10
N PHE A 380 -9.09 2.46 14.82
CA PHE A 380 -10.17 1.62 14.32
C PHE A 380 -10.19 0.25 15.01
N LEU A 381 -9.03 -0.41 15.12
CA LEU A 381 -8.90 -1.70 15.79
C LEU A 381 -9.14 -1.58 17.30
N TRP A 382 -8.65 -0.51 17.94
CA TRP A 382 -8.89 -0.23 19.35
C TRP A 382 -10.39 -0.15 19.66
N LYS A 383 -11.13 0.65 18.87
CA LYS A 383 -12.58 0.80 18.96
C LYS A 383 -13.31 -0.53 18.72
N LYS A 384 -12.90 -1.30 17.70
CA LYS A 384 -13.51 -2.59 17.35
C LYS A 384 -13.30 -3.66 18.42
N MET A 385 -12.15 -3.65 19.10
CA MET A 385 -11.84 -4.59 20.18
C MET A 385 -12.71 -4.38 21.43
N GLN A 386 -13.33 -3.21 21.61
CA GLN A 386 -14.07 -2.84 22.82
C GLN A 386 -13.28 -3.21 24.09
N VAL A 387 -12.01 -2.80 24.11
CA VAL A 387 -11.04 -3.15 25.14
C VAL A 387 -11.64 -2.81 26.52
N PRO A 388 -11.77 -3.79 27.45
CA PRO A 388 -12.35 -3.54 28.76
C PRO A 388 -11.59 -2.44 29.50
N THR A 389 -12.33 -1.54 30.15
CA THR A 389 -11.79 -0.42 30.94
C THR A 389 -10.90 -0.89 32.11
N ASN A 390 -11.07 -2.13 32.58
CA ASN A 390 -10.30 -2.76 33.65
C ASN A 390 -9.07 -3.54 33.14
N LEU A 391 -8.41 -3.09 32.07
CA LEU A 391 -7.20 -3.76 31.59
C LEU A 391 -6.02 -3.53 32.54
N THR A 392 -5.34 -4.60 32.94
CA THR A 392 -4.06 -4.48 33.64
C THR A 392 -3.00 -3.92 32.71
N LEU A 393 -2.04 -3.16 33.25
CA LEU A 393 -0.95 -2.58 32.46
C LEU A 393 -0.16 -3.62 31.66
N ARG A 394 0.03 -4.82 32.23
CA ARG A 394 0.65 -5.96 31.55
C ARG A 394 -0.10 -6.38 30.28
N ASN A 395 -1.44 -6.30 30.30
CA ASN A 395 -2.26 -6.60 29.13
C ASN A 395 -2.16 -5.48 28.07
N LEU A 396 -1.98 -4.24 28.50
CA LEU A 396 -1.79 -3.08 27.62
C LEU A 396 -0.42 -3.12 26.94
N GLN A 397 0.65 -3.44 27.66
CA GLN A 397 1.98 -3.71 27.09
C GLN A 397 2.00 -4.87 26.08
N ALA A 398 1.11 -5.86 26.27
CA ALA A 398 0.97 -6.99 25.35
C ALA A 398 0.30 -6.61 24.02
N LEU A 399 -0.40 -5.47 23.94
CA LEU A 399 -0.99 -4.95 22.70
C LEU A 399 0.05 -4.27 21.80
N GLY A 400 1.18 -3.80 22.37
CA GLY A 400 2.26 -3.17 21.61
C GLY A 400 1.79 -1.94 20.84
N THR A 401 2.11 -1.87 19.55
CA THR A 401 1.76 -0.75 18.66
C THR A 401 0.26 -0.44 18.59
N LEU A 402 -0.61 -1.44 18.79
CA LEU A 402 -2.07 -1.22 18.83
C LEU A 402 -2.51 -0.30 19.97
N ALA A 403 -1.71 -0.19 21.05
CA ALA A 403 -1.99 0.72 22.15
C ALA A 403 -1.96 2.19 21.71
N GLY A 404 -1.28 2.53 20.62
CA GLY A 404 -1.31 3.88 20.04
C GLY A 404 -2.72 4.33 19.61
N GLY A 405 -3.64 3.39 19.41
CA GLY A 405 -5.04 3.65 19.06
C GLY A 405 -5.94 4.04 20.24
N MET A 406 -5.42 4.08 21.48
CA MET A 406 -6.26 4.29 22.66
C MET A 406 -6.97 5.64 22.67
N SER A 407 -8.17 5.68 23.24
CA SER A 407 -8.96 6.89 23.44
C SER A 407 -8.50 7.68 24.67
N CYS A 408 -8.80 8.98 24.68
CA CYS A 408 -8.56 9.82 25.85
C CYS A 408 -9.38 9.36 27.06
N GLU A 409 -10.62 8.93 26.83
CA GLU A 409 -11.49 8.36 27.87
C GLU A 409 -10.85 7.18 28.59
N PHE A 410 -10.16 6.30 27.85
CA PHE A 410 -9.47 5.15 28.44
C PHE A 410 -8.31 5.61 29.35
N LEU A 411 -7.50 6.58 28.89
CA LEU A 411 -6.40 7.12 29.70
C LEU A 411 -6.90 7.77 31.00
N GLN A 412 -8.00 8.52 30.93
CA GLN A 412 -8.59 9.20 32.09
C GLN A 412 -9.07 8.23 33.17
N GLN A 413 -9.46 7.01 32.80
CA GLN A 413 -9.92 5.97 33.74
C GLN A 413 -8.78 5.28 34.51
N ILE A 414 -7.51 5.52 34.16
CA ILE A 414 -6.37 4.94 34.88
C ILE A 414 -6.24 5.64 36.24
N ASN A 415 -6.68 4.98 37.32
CA ASN A 415 -6.81 5.63 38.65
C ASN A 415 -5.49 5.95 39.37
N SER A 416 -4.39 5.27 39.06
CA SER A 416 -3.09 5.46 39.75
C SER A 416 -2.14 6.31 38.91
N MET A 417 -1.46 7.29 39.53
CA MET A 417 -0.43 8.11 38.88
C MET A 417 0.71 7.24 38.32
N ALA A 418 1.19 6.26 39.09
CA ALA A 418 2.26 5.36 38.64
C ALA A 418 1.85 4.57 37.38
N ASN A 419 0.65 3.98 37.38
CA ASN A 419 0.15 3.24 36.21
C ASN A 419 -0.09 4.14 35.01
N PHE A 420 -0.50 5.40 35.24
CA PHE A 420 -0.69 6.39 34.19
C PHE A 420 0.66 6.78 33.57
N LEU A 421 1.67 7.10 34.38
CA LEU A 421 3.01 7.43 33.89
C LEU A 421 3.66 6.25 33.16
N GLU A 422 3.47 5.01 33.62
CA GLU A 422 4.00 3.82 32.94
C GLU A 422 3.29 3.58 31.59
N ALA A 423 1.97 3.79 31.52
CA ALA A 423 1.22 3.72 30.26
C ALA A 423 1.67 4.81 29.28
N VAL A 424 1.86 6.04 29.77
CA VAL A 424 2.37 7.17 29.00
C VAL A 424 3.77 6.88 28.48
N HIS A 425 4.69 6.41 29.33
CA HIS A 425 6.03 6.00 28.92
C HIS A 425 5.98 4.96 27.80
N MET A 426 5.15 3.92 27.94
CA MET A 426 4.96 2.89 26.92
C MET A 426 4.48 3.47 25.57
N ILE A 427 3.52 4.39 25.57
CA ILE A 427 2.96 5.00 24.36
C ILE A 427 4.02 5.83 23.61
N TYR A 428 4.88 6.56 24.32
CA TYR A 428 5.93 7.36 23.69
C TYR A 428 7.05 6.50 23.07
N GLN A 429 7.29 5.32 23.62
CA GLN A 429 8.23 4.32 23.08
C GLN A 429 7.74 3.63 21.80
N LEU A 430 6.51 3.91 21.35
CA LEU A 430 5.99 3.31 20.12
C LEU A 430 6.74 3.84 18.88
N PRO A 431 7.09 2.98 17.92
CA PRO A 431 7.81 3.37 16.70
C PRO A 431 7.02 4.36 15.83
N THR A 432 5.69 4.29 15.88
CA THR A 432 4.77 5.17 15.17
C THR A 432 4.66 6.57 15.78
N GLY A 433 5.19 6.77 16.99
CA GLY A 433 5.01 7.99 17.76
C GLY A 433 3.59 8.13 18.34
N VAL A 434 3.38 9.24 19.06
CA VAL A 434 2.11 9.55 19.73
C VAL A 434 1.33 10.55 18.89
N ARG A 435 0.10 10.17 18.53
CA ARG A 435 -0.83 11.05 17.82
C ARG A 435 -1.12 12.33 18.61
N GLY A 436 -1.31 13.45 17.90
CA GLY A 436 -1.44 14.77 18.52
C GLY A 436 -2.61 14.89 19.49
N SER A 437 -3.74 14.27 19.19
CA SER A 437 -4.93 14.23 20.05
C SER A 437 -4.68 13.52 21.38
N LEU A 438 -4.00 12.37 21.33
CA LEU A 438 -3.61 11.61 22.51
C LEU A 438 -2.55 12.35 23.33
N ARG A 439 -1.59 13.00 22.67
CA ARG A 439 -0.59 13.86 23.32
C ARG A 439 -1.25 15.00 24.11
N ALA A 440 -2.18 15.73 23.48
CA ALA A 440 -2.94 16.79 24.13
C ALA A 440 -3.75 16.26 25.34
N CYS A 441 -4.35 15.07 25.20
CA CYS A 441 -5.04 14.42 26.32
C CYS A 441 -4.09 14.05 27.47
N ILE A 442 -2.94 13.42 27.18
CA ILE A 442 -1.92 13.07 28.16
C ILE A 442 -1.48 14.32 28.91
N TRP A 443 -1.26 15.42 28.19
CA TRP A 443 -0.88 16.70 28.75
C TRP A 443 -1.91 17.27 29.72
N LEU A 444 -3.19 17.35 29.31
CA LEU A 444 -4.27 17.84 30.16
C LEU A 444 -4.44 16.98 31.43
N GLU A 445 -4.33 15.66 31.29
CA GLU A 445 -4.50 14.74 32.41
C GLU A 445 -3.30 14.79 33.37
N LEU A 446 -2.08 14.98 32.86
CA LEU A 446 -0.89 15.27 33.65
C LEU A 446 -1.08 16.53 34.51
N GLN A 447 -1.52 17.64 33.90
CA GLN A 447 -1.77 18.89 34.63
C GLN A 447 -2.85 18.72 35.71
N ARG A 448 -3.96 18.06 35.37
CA ARG A 448 -5.07 17.81 36.31
C ARG A 448 -4.61 17.02 37.53
N ARG A 449 -3.79 15.99 37.33
CA ARG A 449 -3.30 15.12 38.41
C ARG A 449 -2.20 15.77 39.23
N MET A 450 -1.37 16.63 38.62
CA MET A 450 -0.36 17.43 39.33
C MET A 450 -0.95 18.56 40.19
N MET A 451 -2.16 19.04 39.88
CA MET A 451 -2.86 20.06 40.69
C MET A 451 -3.52 19.50 41.97
N MET A 452 -3.43 18.19 42.22
CA MET A 452 -3.87 17.58 43.49
C MET A 452 -2.77 17.72 44.56
N PRO A 453 -3.10 17.92 45.85
CA PRO A 453 -2.11 18.15 46.89
C PRO A 453 -1.31 16.87 47.19
N GLU A 454 -0.18 16.72 46.50
CA GLU A 454 1.03 15.92 46.77
C GLU A 454 0.89 14.40 47.10
N PRO A 455 1.87 13.58 46.67
CA PRO A 455 3.29 13.78 46.97
C PRO A 455 4.16 14.20 45.78
N GLU A 456 4.89 15.28 46.03
CA GLU A 456 6.28 15.55 45.67
C GLU A 456 6.74 15.24 44.24
N LEU A 457 6.73 16.27 43.38
CA LEU A 457 7.57 16.33 42.17
C LEU A 457 9.07 16.09 42.48
N ALA A 458 9.51 16.30 43.72
CA ALA A 458 10.86 15.98 44.19
C ALA A 458 11.15 14.47 44.26
N THR A 459 10.13 13.62 44.43
CA THR A 459 10.29 12.14 44.41
C THR A 459 10.32 11.55 43.01
N LEU A 460 9.85 12.31 42.00
CA LEU A 460 9.83 11.90 40.61
C LEU A 460 11.17 12.13 39.88
N GLY A 461 12.15 12.81 40.47
CA GLY A 461 13.46 13.07 39.84
C GLY A 461 14.14 11.84 39.18
N PRO A 462 14.19 10.67 39.84
CA PRO A 462 14.73 9.44 39.25
C PRO A 462 13.82 8.82 38.18
N GLU A 463 12.49 8.92 38.31
CA GLU A 463 11.54 8.36 37.33
C GLU A 463 11.38 9.25 36.09
N LEU A 464 11.54 10.58 36.22
CA LEU A 464 11.63 11.54 35.13
C LEU A 464 12.88 11.31 34.28
N SER A 465 13.98 10.84 34.89
CA SER A 465 15.21 10.47 34.17
C SER A 465 15.04 9.22 33.29
N GLY A 466 13.98 8.43 33.52
CA GLY A 466 13.57 7.30 32.69
C GLY A 466 12.44 7.62 31.71
N LEU A 467 11.91 8.85 31.68
CA LEU A 467 10.90 9.24 30.70
C LEU A 467 11.49 9.32 29.30
N ASP A 468 10.69 8.98 28.30
CA ASP A 468 11.10 9.08 26.91
C ASP A 468 11.47 10.53 26.58
N THR A 469 12.64 10.67 25.95
CA THR A 469 13.19 11.86 25.29
C THR A 469 12.15 12.72 24.56
N ARG A 470 11.16 12.09 23.90
CA ARG A 470 10.08 12.78 23.18
C ARG A 470 9.06 13.43 24.11
N LEU A 471 8.77 12.82 25.25
CA LEU A 471 7.80 13.33 26.22
C LEU A 471 8.37 14.52 26.99
N LEU A 472 9.68 14.52 27.27
CA LEU A 472 10.35 15.64 27.93
C LEU A 472 10.29 16.94 27.10
N LEU A 473 10.28 16.82 25.77
CA LEU A 473 10.14 17.97 24.86
C LEU A 473 8.72 18.58 24.88
N ASP A 474 7.71 17.82 25.30
CA ASP A 474 6.30 18.25 25.35
C ASP A 474 5.88 18.79 26.74
N LEU A 475 6.71 18.64 27.79
CA LEU A 475 6.42 19.09 29.16
C LEU A 475 6.86 20.54 29.46
N PRO A 476 6.24 21.22 30.45
CA PRO A 476 6.74 22.48 31.00
C PRO A 476 7.94 22.18 31.87
N LEU A 477 9.12 22.30 31.29
CA LEU A 477 10.37 22.02 31.98
C LEU A 477 10.61 23.03 33.10
N SER A 478 11.00 22.56 34.28
CA SER A 478 11.64 23.45 35.27
C SER A 478 12.97 23.97 34.70
N ASN A 479 13.52 25.02 35.30
CA ASN A 479 14.84 25.53 34.91
C ASN A 479 15.95 24.48 35.09
N GLU A 480 15.78 23.52 36.01
CA GLU A 480 16.72 22.41 36.23
C GLU A 480 16.56 21.31 35.17
N SER A 481 15.33 21.08 34.68
CA SER A 481 15.02 20.03 33.70
C SER A 481 15.36 20.43 32.26
N ILE A 482 15.49 21.73 31.97
CA ILE A 482 15.72 22.19 30.59
C ILE A 482 17.10 21.81 30.05
N MET A 483 18.12 21.74 30.92
CA MET A 483 19.47 21.40 30.49
C MET A 483 19.59 19.94 30.06
N LEU A 484 18.82 19.04 30.66
CA LEU A 484 18.69 17.67 30.19
C LEU A 484 18.13 17.60 28.77
N VAL A 485 17.17 18.47 28.46
CA VAL A 485 16.58 18.58 27.12
C VAL A 485 17.54 19.22 26.11
N VAL A 486 18.33 20.19 26.53
CA VAL A 486 19.41 20.76 25.71
C VAL A 486 20.44 19.68 25.36
N ASP A 487 20.93 18.92 26.33
CA ASP A 487 21.89 17.83 26.10
C ASP A 487 21.32 16.73 25.20
N LEU A 488 20.03 16.42 25.36
CA LEU A 488 19.31 15.50 24.50
C LEU A 488 19.24 15.98 23.04
N VAL A 489 18.86 17.25 22.82
CA VAL A 489 18.78 17.84 21.47
C VAL A 489 20.16 17.89 20.81
N ARG A 490 21.23 18.12 21.58
CA ARG A 490 22.61 18.02 21.07
C ARG A 490 22.96 16.60 20.63
N GLY A 491 22.54 15.58 21.37
CA GLY A 491 22.78 14.18 21.04
C GLY A 491 21.90 13.65 19.89
N ALA A 492 20.69 14.18 19.74
CA ALA A 492 19.69 13.74 18.77
C ALA A 492 18.89 14.93 18.18
N PRO A 493 19.50 15.75 17.29
CA PRO A 493 18.88 16.97 16.74
C PRO A 493 17.58 16.73 15.98
N GLU A 494 17.40 15.54 15.41
CA GLU A 494 16.19 15.17 14.67
C GLU A 494 14.92 15.19 15.54
N GLN A 495 15.06 14.92 16.85
CA GLN A 495 13.94 14.93 17.78
C GLN A 495 13.36 16.34 17.98
N LEU A 496 14.20 17.38 17.91
CA LEU A 496 13.75 18.78 17.93
C LEU A 496 12.83 19.08 16.75
N LEU A 497 13.11 18.49 15.58
CA LEU A 497 12.34 18.72 14.35
C LEU A 497 11.00 17.98 14.34
N ALA A 498 10.76 17.07 15.28
CA ALA A 498 9.43 16.50 15.48
C ALA A 498 8.46 17.49 16.16
N LEU A 499 8.98 18.53 16.83
CA LEU A 499 8.16 19.55 17.48
C LEU A 499 7.57 20.53 16.47
N THR A 500 6.46 21.17 16.84
CA THR A 500 5.89 22.25 16.03
C THR A 500 6.81 23.48 16.04
N PRO A 501 6.78 24.33 15.00
CA PRO A 501 7.66 25.51 14.92
C PRO A 501 7.64 26.38 16.18
N LEU A 502 6.46 26.56 16.79
CA LEU A 502 6.28 27.33 18.02
C LEU A 502 6.97 26.70 19.23
N HIS A 503 6.90 25.38 19.38
CA HIS A 503 7.57 24.65 20.46
C HIS A 503 9.09 24.71 20.33
N ARG A 504 9.62 24.64 19.09
CA ARG A 504 11.07 24.78 18.86
C ARG A 504 11.58 26.15 19.33
N VAL A 505 10.86 27.22 18.98
CA VAL A 505 11.20 28.58 19.39
C VAL A 505 11.08 28.73 20.91
N ALA A 506 9.98 28.26 21.51
CA ALA A 506 9.77 28.35 22.95
C ALA A 506 10.85 27.61 23.75
N LEU A 507 11.26 26.41 23.29
CA LEU A 507 12.34 25.64 23.90
C LEU A 507 13.69 26.36 23.76
N ALA A 508 14.00 26.89 22.57
CA ALA A 508 15.24 27.62 22.34
C ALA A 508 15.35 28.88 23.20
N GLU A 509 14.28 29.67 23.28
CA GLU A 509 14.21 30.88 24.11
C GLU A 509 14.35 30.56 25.60
N ARG A 510 13.67 29.52 26.08
CA ARG A 510 13.74 29.12 27.48
C ARG A 510 15.10 28.53 27.84
N ALA A 511 15.73 27.76 26.94
CA ALA A 511 17.08 27.26 27.12
C ALA A 511 18.09 28.41 27.19
N LEU A 512 17.97 29.39 26.29
CA LEU A 512 18.81 30.59 26.32
C LEU A 512 18.62 31.38 27.62
N GLN A 513 17.39 31.58 28.09
CA GLN A 513 17.13 32.30 29.34
C GLN A 513 17.78 31.63 30.56
N ASN A 514 17.90 30.30 30.56
CA ASN A 514 18.55 29.55 31.63
C ASN A 514 20.08 29.61 31.57
N LEU A 515 20.66 29.66 30.37
CA LEU A 515 22.11 29.76 30.16
C LEU A 515 22.64 31.20 30.22
N ALA A 516 21.83 32.17 29.81
CA ALA A 516 22.18 33.57 29.68
C ALA A 516 20.95 34.46 29.99
N PRO A 517 20.91 35.13 31.16
CA PRO A 517 19.84 36.07 31.53
C PRO A 517 19.57 37.11 30.44
N LYS A 518 18.34 37.61 30.32
CA LYS A 518 17.89 38.48 29.20
C LYS A 518 18.80 39.69 28.88
N GLU A 519 19.58 40.16 29.84
CA GLU A 519 20.45 41.34 29.73
C GLU A 519 21.90 41.02 29.35
N THR A 520 22.32 39.74 29.36
CA THR A 520 23.70 39.34 29.05
C THR A 520 23.89 39.02 27.58
N THR A 521 25.07 39.35 27.03
CA THR A 521 25.49 38.89 25.70
C THR A 521 25.70 37.39 25.70
N VAL A 522 25.47 36.75 24.55
CA VAL A 522 25.60 35.30 24.41
C VAL A 522 27.07 34.94 24.16
N SER A 523 27.67 34.14 25.04
CA SER A 523 29.06 33.69 24.88
C SER A 523 29.20 32.53 23.89
N ARG A 524 30.44 32.22 23.47
CA ARG A 524 30.73 31.08 22.58
C ARG A 524 30.28 29.77 23.23
N GLU A 525 30.57 29.59 24.51
CA GLU A 525 30.24 28.37 25.26
C GLU A 525 28.72 28.18 25.33
N VAL A 526 27.96 29.27 25.50
CA VAL A 526 26.49 29.21 25.49
C VAL A 526 25.95 28.78 24.13
N LEU A 527 26.48 29.30 23.01
CA LEU A 527 26.05 28.86 21.68
C LEU A 527 26.40 27.40 21.39
N GLU A 528 27.62 26.97 21.75
CA GLU A 528 28.04 25.58 21.60
C GLU A 528 27.18 24.64 22.46
N THR A 529 26.71 25.11 23.61
CA THR A 529 25.79 24.39 24.49
C THR A 529 24.38 24.34 23.92
N LEU A 530 23.86 25.43 23.37
CA LEU A 530 22.54 25.43 22.71
C LEU A 530 22.52 24.55 21.46
N GLY A 531 23.64 24.47 20.73
CA GLY A 531 23.78 23.64 19.55
C GLY A 531 22.67 23.91 18.50
N PRO A 532 21.92 22.89 18.04
CA PRO A 532 20.86 23.05 17.06
C PRO A 532 19.73 24.03 17.45
N LEU A 533 19.52 24.27 18.76
CA LEU A 533 18.48 25.19 19.24
C LEU A 533 18.75 26.64 18.83
N VAL A 534 20.01 27.00 18.55
CA VAL A 534 20.39 28.34 18.08
C VAL A 534 19.57 28.74 16.84
N GLY A 535 19.30 27.79 15.95
CA GLY A 535 18.55 28.02 14.71
C GLY A 535 17.08 28.44 14.92
N PHE A 536 16.56 28.42 16.14
CA PHE A 536 15.18 28.78 16.47
C PHE A 536 15.07 29.93 17.48
N LEU A 537 16.15 30.66 17.74
CA LEU A 537 16.10 31.87 18.57
C LEU A 537 15.27 32.96 17.87
N GLY A 538 14.54 33.73 18.67
CA GLY A 538 13.82 34.91 18.22
C GLY A 538 14.77 36.06 17.87
N ILE A 539 14.20 37.10 17.26
CA ILE A 539 14.96 38.25 16.74
C ILE A 539 15.80 38.94 17.83
N GLU A 540 15.17 39.29 18.96
CA GLU A 540 15.85 39.99 20.06
C GLU A 540 16.95 39.14 20.70
N SER A 541 16.71 37.84 20.86
CA SER A 541 17.69 36.89 21.39
C SER A 541 18.87 36.68 20.46
N THR A 542 18.62 36.69 19.14
CA THR A 542 19.66 36.57 18.11
C THR A 542 20.58 37.79 18.10
N ARG A 543 20.04 39.00 18.27
CA ARG A 543 20.81 40.26 18.36
C ARG A 543 21.76 40.35 19.55
N ARG A 544 21.54 39.53 20.60
CA ARG A 544 22.44 39.44 21.77
C ARG A 544 23.74 38.68 21.48
N ILE A 545 23.85 38.02 20.32
CA ILE A 545 25.04 37.27 19.91
C ILE A 545 26.07 38.25 19.32
N PRO A 546 27.29 38.36 19.89
CA PRO A 546 28.35 39.18 19.32
C PRO A 546 28.76 38.69 17.92
N LEU A 547 28.89 39.63 16.97
CA LEU A 547 29.23 39.31 15.57
C LEU A 547 30.50 38.45 15.40
N PRO A 548 31.62 38.68 16.12
CA PRO A 548 32.81 37.83 15.99
C PRO A 548 32.58 36.37 16.41
N ILE A 549 31.68 36.16 17.39
CA ILE A 549 31.31 34.82 17.86
C ILE A 549 30.41 34.16 16.80
N LEU A 550 29.44 34.90 16.25
CA LEU A 550 28.57 34.42 15.18
C LEU A 550 29.34 33.98 13.94
N LEU A 551 30.32 34.77 13.48
CA LEU A 551 31.19 34.42 12.35
C LEU A 551 31.94 33.11 12.58
N GLY A 552 32.44 32.89 13.80
CA GLY A 552 33.10 31.66 14.18
C GLY A 552 32.18 30.43 14.23
N HIS A 553 30.86 30.63 14.21
CA HIS A 553 29.84 29.58 14.33
C HIS A 553 29.11 29.28 13.00
N LEU A 554 29.40 30.03 11.92
CA LEU A 554 28.71 29.89 10.62
C LEU A 554 28.81 28.47 10.03
N SER A 555 29.96 27.80 10.18
CA SER A 555 30.16 26.45 9.68
C SER A 555 29.22 25.42 10.33
N GLN A 556 28.90 25.60 11.62
CA GLN A 556 27.95 24.75 12.35
C GLN A 556 26.51 25.08 11.94
N LEU A 557 26.17 26.37 11.82
CA LEU A 557 24.84 26.82 11.37
C LEU A 557 24.47 26.33 9.97
N GLN A 558 25.46 26.14 9.08
CA GLN A 558 25.23 25.54 7.76
C GLN A 558 24.62 24.13 7.87
N GLY A 559 24.92 23.36 8.93
CA GLY A 559 24.34 22.03 9.15
C GLY A 559 22.94 22.04 9.78
N PHE A 560 22.50 23.16 10.35
CA PHE A 560 21.26 23.22 11.15
C PHE A 560 20.02 23.60 10.32
N CYS A 561 18.87 23.21 10.86
CA CYS A 561 17.58 23.75 10.46
C CYS A 561 17.41 25.14 11.09
N LEU A 562 17.09 26.14 10.27
CA LEU A 562 16.96 27.53 10.69
C LEU A 562 15.48 27.93 10.56
N GLY A 563 14.87 28.33 11.69
CA GLY A 563 13.55 28.93 11.69
C GLY A 563 13.54 30.28 10.98
N GLU A 564 12.41 30.65 10.39
CA GLU A 564 12.27 31.88 9.60
C GLU A 564 12.68 33.17 10.34
N PRO A 565 12.34 33.37 11.64
CA PRO A 565 12.77 34.55 12.39
C PRO A 565 14.29 34.62 12.54
N PHE A 566 14.92 33.50 12.90
CA PHE A 566 16.37 33.39 13.06
C PHE A 566 17.10 33.57 11.73
N ALA A 567 16.64 32.89 10.67
CA ALA A 567 17.25 32.97 9.36
C ALA A 567 17.20 34.40 8.80
N THR A 568 16.07 35.09 8.95
CA THR A 568 15.92 36.49 8.50
C THR A 568 16.87 37.42 9.24
N GLU A 569 16.93 37.33 10.57
CA GLU A 569 17.82 38.16 11.37
C GLU A 569 19.30 37.81 11.12
N LEU A 570 19.64 36.52 10.97
CA LEU A 570 20.97 36.08 10.58
C LEU A 570 21.39 36.70 9.24
N GLY A 571 20.49 36.68 8.25
CA GLY A 571 20.72 37.32 6.95
C GLY A 571 21.06 38.81 7.11
N TRP A 572 20.32 39.55 7.94
CA TRP A 572 20.62 40.96 8.22
C TRP A 572 21.95 41.17 8.96
N LEU A 573 22.28 40.30 9.93
CA LEU A 573 23.53 40.37 10.69
C LEU A 573 24.77 40.08 9.84
N LEU A 574 24.66 39.19 8.85
CA LEU A 574 25.75 38.89 7.92
C LEU A 574 26.16 40.12 7.09
N LEU A 575 25.21 41.03 6.80
CA LEU A 575 25.45 42.24 6.01
C LEU A 575 26.12 43.38 6.78
N GLN A 576 26.33 43.24 8.09
CA GLN A 576 26.97 44.27 8.91
C GLN A 576 28.48 44.34 8.61
N GLU A 577 29.07 45.54 8.63
CA GLU A 577 30.51 45.74 8.37
C GLU A 577 31.46 44.92 9.28
N PRO A 578 31.17 44.65 10.56
CA PRO A 578 32.00 43.77 11.39
C PRO A 578 31.85 42.28 11.05
N ALA A 579 30.91 41.92 10.17
CA ALA A 579 30.63 40.57 9.71
C ALA A 579 31.20 40.34 8.31
N LEU A 580 30.35 40.16 7.28
CA LEU A 580 30.76 40.05 5.89
C LEU A 580 30.61 41.38 5.13
N GLY A 581 29.94 42.36 5.72
CA GLY A 581 29.74 43.67 5.13
C GLY A 581 28.79 43.67 3.92
N LYS A 582 28.90 44.72 3.11
CA LYS A 582 27.99 44.99 1.99
C LYS A 582 28.13 43.94 0.87
N PRO A 583 27.02 43.39 0.33
CA PRO A 583 27.06 42.35 -0.70
C PRO A 583 27.89 42.71 -1.92
N GLU A 584 27.89 43.98 -2.34
CA GLU A 584 28.60 44.47 -3.53
C GLU A 584 30.13 44.35 -3.42
N LEU A 585 30.64 44.16 -2.20
CA LEU A 585 32.06 44.07 -1.89
C LEU A 585 32.51 42.63 -1.58
N TRP A 586 31.61 41.65 -1.65
CA TRP A 586 31.93 40.27 -1.37
C TRP A 586 32.88 39.70 -2.43
N SER A 587 33.91 38.99 -2.00
CA SER A 587 34.77 38.16 -2.83
C SER A 587 34.32 36.69 -2.77
N GLN A 588 34.98 35.82 -3.54
CA GLN A 588 34.76 34.38 -3.48
C GLN A 588 34.93 33.84 -2.04
N GLY A 589 35.86 34.39 -1.26
CA GLY A 589 36.10 33.95 0.12
C GLY A 589 34.91 34.18 1.05
N GLU A 590 34.26 35.34 0.98
CA GLU A 590 33.08 35.66 1.80
C GLU A 590 31.88 34.79 1.41
N VAL A 591 31.69 34.55 0.10
CA VAL A 591 30.64 33.65 -0.40
C VAL A 591 30.87 32.22 0.08
N GLU A 592 32.10 31.71 0.00
CA GLU A 592 32.47 30.37 0.47
C GLU A 592 32.33 30.24 2.00
N GLN A 593 32.68 31.28 2.75
CA GLN A 593 32.54 31.33 4.20
C GLN A 593 31.06 31.30 4.62
N ALA A 594 30.20 32.06 3.94
CA ALA A 594 28.75 32.02 4.17
C ALA A 594 28.15 30.66 3.75
N GLY A 595 28.64 30.07 2.66
CA GLY A 595 28.17 28.79 2.13
C GLY A 595 26.67 28.82 1.83
N ARG A 596 25.91 27.81 2.28
CA ARG A 596 24.45 27.80 2.08
C ARG A 596 23.71 28.91 2.84
N LEU A 597 24.34 29.58 3.81
CA LEU A 597 23.72 30.68 4.56
C LEU A 597 23.52 31.93 3.69
N VAL A 598 24.11 32.00 2.49
CA VAL A 598 23.74 33.05 1.52
C VAL A 598 22.24 33.06 1.22
N LEU A 599 21.57 31.90 1.31
CA LEU A 599 20.12 31.77 1.13
C LEU A 599 19.30 32.32 2.32
N THR A 600 19.94 32.77 3.41
CA THR A 600 19.23 33.51 4.47
C THR A 600 19.10 34.99 4.16
N LEU A 601 19.89 35.52 3.23
CA LEU A 601 19.77 36.89 2.73
C LEU A 601 18.44 37.12 1.99
N SER A 602 18.06 38.39 1.83
CA SER A 602 16.93 38.77 0.98
C SER A 602 17.29 38.58 -0.50
N THR A 603 16.27 38.47 -1.35
CA THR A 603 16.43 38.34 -2.80
C THR A 603 17.19 39.51 -3.41
N GLU A 604 16.99 40.71 -2.87
CA GLU A 604 17.65 41.95 -3.29
C GLU A 604 19.11 41.98 -2.87
N ALA A 605 19.44 41.47 -1.68
CA ALA A 605 20.83 41.40 -1.22
C ALA A 605 21.63 40.38 -2.04
N ILE A 606 21.02 39.24 -2.41
CA ILE A 606 21.66 38.22 -3.25
C ILE A 606 21.99 38.78 -4.64
N SER A 607 21.08 39.54 -5.24
CA SER A 607 21.29 40.08 -6.59
C SER A 607 22.39 41.15 -6.68
N LEU A 608 22.83 41.68 -5.54
CA LEU A 608 23.92 42.66 -5.45
C LEU A 608 25.31 42.02 -5.34
N ILE A 609 25.41 40.70 -5.15
CA ILE A 609 26.70 40.00 -5.06
C ILE A 609 27.41 40.02 -6.42
N PRO A 610 28.71 40.39 -6.50
CA PRO A 610 29.47 40.43 -7.74
C PRO A 610 29.51 39.07 -8.47
N ARG A 611 29.46 39.11 -9.80
CA ARG A 611 29.52 37.90 -10.64
C ARG A 611 30.85 37.16 -10.48
N GLU A 612 31.92 37.91 -10.22
CA GLU A 612 33.26 37.38 -10.00
C GLU A 612 33.35 36.56 -8.71
N ALA A 613 32.55 36.90 -7.70
CA ALA A 613 32.44 36.14 -6.46
C ALA A 613 31.54 34.91 -6.62
N LEU A 614 30.50 35.02 -7.46
CA LEU A 614 29.59 33.93 -7.86
C LEU A 614 30.07 33.22 -9.14
N GLY A 615 31.35 32.85 -9.19
CA GLY A 615 31.88 32.02 -10.27
C GLY A 615 31.14 30.68 -10.39
N GLN A 616 31.24 30.02 -11.55
CA GLN A 616 30.53 28.78 -11.85
C GLN A 616 30.77 27.69 -10.79
N GLU A 617 32.02 27.42 -10.43
CA GLU A 617 32.36 26.42 -9.40
C GLU A 617 31.80 26.76 -8.01
N THR A 618 31.87 28.04 -7.60
CA THR A 618 31.34 28.50 -6.31
C THR A 618 29.83 28.34 -6.24
N LEU A 619 29.13 28.68 -7.32
CA LEU A 619 27.67 28.54 -7.43
C LEU A 619 27.25 27.08 -7.41
N GLU A 620 27.88 26.24 -8.25
CA GLU A 620 27.64 24.80 -8.31
C GLU A 620 27.79 24.17 -6.93
N ARG A 621 28.90 24.47 -6.24
CA ARG A 621 29.17 23.99 -4.88
C ARG A 621 28.15 24.49 -3.85
N LEU A 622 27.64 25.71 -3.99
CA LEU A 622 26.63 26.27 -3.09
C LEU A 622 25.28 25.55 -3.27
N LEU A 623 24.84 25.37 -4.52
CA LEU A 623 23.60 24.66 -4.85
C LEU A 623 23.70 23.18 -4.49
N GLU A 624 24.82 22.52 -4.75
CA GLU A 624 25.08 21.14 -4.35
C GLU A 624 25.04 20.99 -2.82
N LYS A 625 25.71 21.87 -2.06
CA LYS A 625 25.64 21.85 -0.59
C LYS A 625 24.22 22.07 -0.08
N GLN A 626 23.45 22.95 -0.71
CA GLN A 626 22.04 23.17 -0.36
C GLN A 626 21.20 21.92 -0.67
N GLN A 627 21.40 21.29 -1.83
CA GLN A 627 20.69 20.07 -2.22
C GLN A 627 21.07 18.88 -1.33
N SER A 628 22.36 18.70 -1.02
CA SER A 628 22.87 17.69 -0.10
C SER A 628 22.27 17.85 1.29
N TRP A 629 22.17 19.09 1.78
CA TRP A 629 21.48 19.38 3.03
C TRP A 629 19.98 19.06 2.95
N GLU A 630 19.27 19.46 1.88
CA GLU A 630 17.85 19.14 1.65
C GLU A 630 17.59 17.62 1.60
N GLN A 631 18.53 16.85 1.05
CA GLN A 631 18.46 15.38 0.98
C GLN A 631 18.86 14.69 2.29
N SER A 632 19.61 15.36 3.17
CA SER A 632 19.96 14.84 4.48
C SER A 632 18.73 14.65 5.36
N ARG A 633 18.83 13.79 6.38
CA ARG A 633 17.73 13.52 7.30
C ARG A 633 17.20 14.78 8.00
N VAL A 634 18.10 15.70 8.37
CA VAL A 634 17.77 16.98 9.01
C VAL A 634 17.01 17.89 8.04
N GLY A 635 17.48 18.01 6.79
CA GLY A 635 16.81 18.84 5.76
C GLY A 635 15.41 18.33 5.41
N GLN A 636 15.25 17.01 5.28
CA GLN A 636 13.94 16.38 5.05
C GLN A 636 12.93 16.70 6.17
N LEU A 637 13.38 16.71 7.44
CA LEU A 637 12.54 17.00 8.61
C LEU A 637 12.32 18.50 8.86
N CYS A 638 13.23 19.36 8.39
CA CYS A 638 13.14 20.81 8.55
C CYS A 638 11.99 21.44 7.73
N GLY A 639 11.53 20.74 6.69
CA GLY A 639 10.61 21.26 5.68
C GLY A 639 11.38 21.97 4.56
N ARG A 640 10.75 22.11 3.37
CA ARG A 640 11.36 22.80 2.22
C ARG A 640 11.00 24.29 2.28
N PRO A 641 11.92 25.19 2.69
CA PRO A 641 11.67 26.63 2.59
C PRO A 641 11.45 27.05 1.13
N GLN A 642 10.64 28.07 0.90
CA GLN A 642 10.43 28.65 -0.43
C GLN A 642 11.70 29.40 -0.88
N LEU A 643 12.66 28.65 -1.42
CA LEU A 643 13.96 29.17 -1.85
C LEU A 643 14.03 29.45 -3.34
N ALA A 644 13.00 29.13 -4.11
CA ALA A 644 12.95 29.37 -5.55
C ALA A 644 13.41 30.79 -5.96
N PRO A 645 12.87 31.89 -5.38
CA PRO A 645 13.28 33.23 -5.80
C PRO A 645 14.73 33.55 -5.39
N LYS A 646 15.22 32.98 -4.28
CA LYS A 646 16.60 33.17 -3.80
C LYS A 646 17.61 32.41 -4.66
N LYS A 647 17.29 31.15 -5.02
CA LYS A 647 18.08 30.34 -5.95
C LYS A 647 18.13 31.01 -7.33
N ALA A 648 17.00 31.56 -7.81
CA ALA A 648 16.95 32.32 -9.06
C ALA A 648 17.82 33.59 -9.03
N ALA A 649 17.86 34.31 -7.90
CA ALA A 649 18.72 35.48 -7.74
C ALA A 649 20.22 35.12 -7.80
N LEU A 650 20.62 33.98 -7.21
CA LEU A 650 22.02 33.50 -7.24
C LEU A 650 22.53 33.20 -8.65
N VAL A 651 21.69 32.55 -9.47
CA VAL A 651 22.06 32.12 -10.83
C VAL A 651 21.85 33.23 -11.88
N ALA A 652 21.26 34.36 -11.51
CA ALA A 652 20.89 35.43 -12.44
C ALA A 652 22.09 35.97 -13.24
N GLY A 653 23.29 35.97 -12.67
CA GLY A 653 24.51 36.41 -13.34
C GLY A 653 24.98 35.49 -14.48
N ILE A 654 24.57 34.22 -14.47
CA ILE A 654 24.90 33.19 -15.47
C ILE A 654 23.78 33.10 -16.52
N VAL A 655 22.52 33.14 -16.08
CA VAL A 655 21.37 32.97 -16.97
C VAL A 655 21.10 34.23 -17.79
N ARG A 656 21.25 35.42 -17.20
CA ARG A 656 20.90 36.67 -17.88
C ARG A 656 22.08 37.19 -18.69
N PRO A 657 21.85 37.67 -19.93
CA PRO A 657 22.91 38.30 -20.71
C PRO A 657 23.47 39.53 -19.97
N ALA A 658 24.76 39.81 -20.18
CA ALA A 658 25.27 41.15 -19.92
C ALA A 658 24.64 42.12 -20.94
N ALA A 659 24.54 43.40 -20.60
CA ALA A 659 24.00 44.39 -21.52
C ALA A 659 24.71 44.28 -22.89
N ASP A 660 23.92 44.30 -23.97
CA ASP A 660 24.36 44.21 -25.37
C ASP A 660 24.87 42.83 -25.88
N LEU A 661 24.68 41.73 -25.12
CA LEU A 661 24.97 40.36 -25.57
C LEU A 661 23.71 39.54 -25.86
N PRO A 662 23.76 38.56 -26.79
CA PRO A 662 22.67 37.60 -27.01
C PRO A 662 22.43 36.74 -25.77
N GLU A 663 21.19 36.28 -25.58
CA GLU A 663 20.83 35.37 -24.48
C GLU A 663 21.68 34.08 -24.56
N PRO A 664 22.30 33.65 -23.45
CA PRO A 664 23.06 32.41 -23.43
C PRO A 664 22.12 31.21 -23.59
N VAL A 665 22.49 30.26 -24.45
CA VAL A 665 21.79 28.98 -24.62
C VAL A 665 22.49 27.94 -23.73
N PRO A 666 21.77 27.29 -22.78
CA PRO A 666 22.39 26.33 -21.88
C PRO A 666 22.67 24.99 -22.55
N ASN A 667 23.76 24.34 -22.15
CA ASN A 667 23.98 22.90 -22.35
C ASN A 667 23.57 22.10 -21.09
N CYS A 668 23.69 20.77 -21.10
CA CYS A 668 23.29 19.96 -19.94
C CYS A 668 24.16 20.20 -18.69
N ALA A 669 25.44 20.56 -18.86
CA ALA A 669 26.30 20.92 -17.72
C ALA A 669 25.82 22.22 -17.04
N ASP A 670 25.42 23.22 -17.83
CA ASP A 670 24.85 24.47 -17.29
C ASP A 670 23.55 24.22 -16.52
N ILE A 671 22.69 23.32 -17.00
CA ILE A 671 21.46 22.91 -16.29
C ILE A 671 21.80 22.20 -14.98
N ARG A 672 22.77 21.27 -14.98
CA ARG A 672 23.20 20.54 -13.79
C ARG A 672 23.84 21.46 -12.75
N GLY A 673 24.58 22.46 -13.20
CA GLY A 673 25.19 23.47 -12.33
C GLY A 673 24.21 24.55 -11.84
N THR A 674 23.01 24.60 -12.42
CA THR A 674 21.92 25.47 -11.99
C THR A 674 20.68 24.63 -11.68
N PHE A 675 19.59 24.80 -12.42
CA PHE A 675 18.37 24.01 -12.41
C PHE A 675 17.49 24.47 -13.60
N PRO A 676 16.61 23.60 -14.14
CA PRO A 676 15.76 23.93 -15.28
C PRO A 676 14.99 25.24 -15.17
N ALA A 677 14.31 25.49 -14.04
CA ALA A 677 13.50 26.69 -13.82
C ALA A 677 14.30 28.01 -13.73
N ALA A 678 15.63 27.95 -13.73
CA ALA A 678 16.46 29.13 -13.81
C ALA A 678 16.39 29.80 -15.18
N TRP A 679 16.18 29.02 -16.24
CA TRP A 679 16.33 29.43 -17.65
C TRP A 679 14.99 29.81 -18.27
N SER A 680 15.01 30.81 -19.16
CA SER A 680 13.78 31.25 -19.83
C SER A 680 13.31 30.24 -20.89
N ALA A 681 12.04 30.34 -21.27
CA ALA A 681 11.46 29.54 -22.35
C ALA A 681 12.22 29.67 -23.68
N THR A 682 12.76 30.85 -24.01
CA THR A 682 13.56 31.09 -25.24
C THR A 682 14.89 30.37 -25.19
N GLN A 683 15.57 30.38 -24.03
CA GLN A 683 16.84 29.70 -23.82
C GLN A 683 16.68 28.18 -23.88
N ILE A 684 15.63 27.64 -23.23
CA ILE A 684 15.28 26.21 -23.29
C ILE A 684 14.97 25.79 -24.73
N ALA A 685 14.20 26.59 -25.47
CA ALA A 685 13.92 26.32 -26.88
C ALA A 685 15.16 26.39 -27.79
N GLY A 686 16.21 27.11 -27.35
CA GLY A 686 17.49 27.20 -28.04
C GLY A 686 18.42 26.00 -27.84
N MET A 687 18.24 25.21 -26.78
CA MET A 687 19.16 24.11 -26.40
C MET A 687 19.38 23.10 -27.53
N GLU A 688 20.59 22.54 -27.64
CA GLU A 688 20.83 21.40 -28.53
C GLU A 688 20.01 20.18 -28.08
N LEU A 689 19.58 19.35 -29.05
CA LEU A 689 18.70 18.21 -28.76
C LEU A 689 19.38 17.15 -27.87
N SER A 690 20.66 16.87 -28.09
CA SER A 690 21.42 15.92 -27.27
C SER A 690 21.59 16.41 -25.84
N ASP A 691 21.85 17.70 -25.64
CA ASP A 691 21.97 18.30 -24.31
C ASP A 691 20.65 18.24 -23.53
N PHE A 692 19.53 18.48 -24.22
CA PHE A 692 18.22 18.33 -23.61
C PHE A 692 17.91 16.87 -23.23
N GLU A 693 18.25 15.90 -24.09
CA GLU A 693 18.07 14.47 -23.81
C GLU A 693 18.88 14.02 -22.58
N ASP A 694 20.15 14.42 -22.48
CA ASP A 694 21.05 14.10 -21.36
C ASP A 694 20.60 14.66 -20.00
N CYS A 695 19.72 15.68 -20.03
CA CYS A 695 19.20 16.38 -18.87
C CYS A 695 17.68 16.27 -18.72
N LEU A 696 17.00 15.43 -19.50
CA LEU A 696 15.54 15.33 -19.55
C LEU A 696 14.92 15.06 -18.16
N ALA A 697 15.54 14.17 -17.38
CA ALA A 697 15.05 13.83 -16.04
C ALA A 697 15.03 15.03 -15.08
N LEU A 698 15.95 15.99 -15.24
CA LEU A 698 15.96 17.22 -14.44
C LEU A 698 14.77 18.11 -14.81
N PHE A 699 14.53 18.31 -16.11
CA PHE A 699 13.37 19.06 -16.61
C PHE A 699 12.04 18.42 -16.19
N ALA A 700 11.93 17.09 -16.30
CA ALA A 700 10.73 16.34 -15.92
C ALA A 700 10.37 16.42 -14.43
N GLY A 701 11.38 16.61 -13.57
CA GLY A 701 11.23 16.63 -12.12
C GLY A 701 11.21 18.01 -11.46
N ASP A 702 11.47 19.10 -12.18
CA ASP A 702 11.57 20.45 -11.59
C ASP A 702 10.17 21.06 -11.37
N PRO A 703 9.72 21.24 -10.09
CA PRO A 703 8.42 21.85 -9.79
C PRO A 703 8.39 23.36 -10.05
N GLY A 704 9.54 24.01 -10.24
CA GLY A 704 9.66 25.45 -10.44
C GLY A 704 9.39 25.92 -11.87
N LEU A 705 9.29 25.00 -12.84
CA LEU A 705 9.03 25.36 -14.24
C LEU A 705 7.63 25.99 -14.40
N GLY A 706 7.60 27.21 -14.95
CA GLY A 706 6.37 27.90 -15.29
C GLY A 706 5.73 27.37 -16.57
N PRO A 707 4.53 27.88 -16.94
CA PRO A 707 3.76 27.36 -18.07
C PRO A 707 4.42 27.61 -19.43
N GLU A 708 5.22 28.66 -19.57
CA GLU A 708 5.96 28.96 -20.81
C GLU A 708 7.20 28.05 -20.93
N GLU A 709 7.94 27.86 -19.83
CA GLU A 709 9.10 26.97 -19.77
C GLU A 709 8.71 25.52 -20.00
N LEU A 710 7.60 25.06 -19.40
CA LEU A 710 7.04 23.73 -19.64
C LEU A 710 6.70 23.52 -21.12
N ARG A 711 6.10 24.54 -21.77
CA ARG A 711 5.79 24.48 -23.22
C ARG A 711 7.06 24.42 -24.08
N ALA A 712 8.10 25.18 -23.73
CA ALA A 712 9.38 25.15 -24.44
C ALA A 712 10.08 23.79 -24.30
N ALA A 713 10.20 23.26 -23.08
CA ALA A 713 10.79 21.95 -22.81
C ALA A 713 10.00 20.81 -23.47
N MET A 714 8.66 20.85 -23.42
CA MET A 714 7.82 19.89 -24.14
C MET A 714 7.98 20.04 -25.67
N GLY A 715 8.23 21.24 -26.17
CA GLY A 715 8.62 21.48 -27.56
C GLY A 715 9.89 20.74 -27.97
N LYS A 716 10.91 20.71 -27.11
CA LYS A 716 12.15 19.93 -27.32
C LYS A 716 11.90 18.43 -27.29
N ALA A 717 11.13 17.93 -26.34
CA ALA A 717 10.74 16.52 -26.30
C ALA A 717 10.01 16.07 -27.57
N LYS A 718 9.15 16.92 -28.15
CA LYS A 718 8.49 16.64 -29.45
C LYS A 718 9.47 16.63 -30.62
N GLN A 719 10.54 17.42 -30.58
CA GLN A 719 11.60 17.35 -31.60
C GLN A 719 12.40 16.05 -31.51
N LEU A 720 12.63 15.53 -30.30
CA LEU A 720 13.33 14.26 -30.07
C LEU A 720 12.51 13.04 -30.50
N TRP A 721 11.24 12.97 -30.10
CA TRP A 721 10.44 11.73 -30.22
C TRP A 721 9.24 11.84 -31.17
N GLY A 722 9.02 13.00 -31.78
CA GLY A 722 7.91 13.25 -32.70
C GLY A 722 6.61 13.65 -32.00
N PRO A 723 5.45 13.48 -32.65
CA PRO A 723 4.16 13.93 -32.12
C PRO A 723 3.66 13.05 -30.96
N PRO A 724 2.85 13.60 -30.03
CA PRO A 724 2.38 12.89 -28.83
C PRO A 724 1.67 11.56 -29.09
N ARG A 725 0.95 11.44 -30.21
CA ARG A 725 0.30 10.19 -30.64
C ARG A 725 1.25 8.99 -30.77
N GLY A 726 2.53 9.25 -31.06
CA GLY A 726 3.56 8.22 -31.25
C GLY A 726 4.36 7.90 -29.98
N PHE A 727 4.10 8.58 -28.86
CA PHE A 727 4.84 8.34 -27.63
C PHE A 727 4.55 6.96 -27.05
N ARG A 728 5.62 6.26 -26.68
CA ARG A 728 5.52 4.99 -25.95
C ARG A 728 5.22 5.26 -24.47
N PRO A 729 4.60 4.31 -23.75
CA PRO A 729 4.35 4.46 -22.32
C PRO A 729 5.59 4.87 -21.52
N GLU A 730 6.76 4.26 -21.80
CA GLU A 730 8.01 4.54 -21.10
C GLU A 730 8.47 5.99 -21.30
N GLN A 731 8.24 6.54 -22.50
CA GLN A 731 8.56 7.93 -22.82
C GLN A 731 7.64 8.89 -22.06
N ILE A 732 6.35 8.56 -21.96
CA ILE A 732 5.39 9.37 -21.19
C ILE A 732 5.78 9.40 -19.70
N LEU A 733 6.19 8.27 -19.15
CA LEU A 733 6.70 8.19 -17.77
C LEU A 733 7.93 9.09 -17.57
N GLN A 734 8.87 9.10 -18.53
CA GLN A 734 10.07 9.94 -18.47
C GLN A 734 9.80 11.44 -18.55
N LEU A 735 8.71 11.86 -19.20
CA LEU A 735 8.37 13.28 -19.36
C LEU A 735 7.87 13.93 -18.07
N GLY A 736 7.27 13.16 -17.15
CA GLY A 736 6.80 13.65 -15.87
C GLY A 736 6.00 14.95 -15.98
N ARG A 737 6.41 16.00 -15.25
CA ARG A 737 5.70 17.30 -15.25
C ARG A 737 5.70 18.02 -16.59
N LEU A 738 6.59 17.68 -17.53
CA LEU A 738 6.60 18.30 -18.87
C LEU A 738 5.30 18.04 -19.64
N LEU A 739 4.56 16.99 -19.28
CA LEU A 739 3.24 16.68 -19.86
C LEU A 739 2.22 17.81 -19.63
N ILE A 740 2.39 18.64 -18.60
CA ILE A 740 1.57 19.85 -18.37
C ILE A 740 1.77 20.86 -19.50
N GLY A 741 2.93 20.85 -20.17
CA GLY A 741 3.24 21.70 -21.32
C GLY A 741 2.50 21.31 -22.61
N LEU A 742 1.79 20.18 -22.64
CA LEU A 742 0.99 19.78 -23.79
C LEU A 742 -0.31 20.59 -23.88
N GLY A 743 -0.65 21.00 -25.11
CA GLY A 743 -1.95 21.61 -25.38
C GLY A 743 -3.10 20.61 -25.22
N GLU A 744 -4.33 21.11 -25.07
CA GLU A 744 -5.52 20.26 -24.89
C GLU A 744 -5.70 19.23 -26.02
N ARG A 745 -5.47 19.63 -27.28
CA ARG A 745 -5.57 18.71 -28.42
C ARG A 745 -4.48 17.66 -28.41
N GLU A 746 -3.26 18.05 -28.01
CA GLU A 746 -2.11 17.16 -27.92
C GLU A 746 -2.31 16.13 -26.80
N LEU A 747 -2.90 16.52 -25.67
CA LEU A 747 -3.26 15.60 -24.58
C LEU A 747 -4.29 14.56 -25.01
N GLN A 748 -5.25 14.92 -25.87
CA GLN A 748 -6.25 13.98 -26.39
C GLN A 748 -5.64 12.89 -27.31
N GLU A 749 -4.47 13.16 -27.88
CA GLU A 749 -3.76 12.24 -28.77
C GLU A 749 -2.95 11.18 -28.01
N LEU A 750 -2.68 11.39 -26.72
CA LEU A 750 -1.98 10.41 -25.88
C LEU A 750 -2.83 9.13 -25.71
N ILE A 751 -2.15 7.99 -25.66
CA ILE A 751 -2.78 6.70 -25.36
C ILE A 751 -2.82 6.55 -23.85
N LEU A 752 -4.00 6.72 -23.26
CA LEU A 752 -4.23 6.75 -21.80
C LEU A 752 -4.83 5.47 -21.25
N VAL A 753 -5.00 4.45 -22.09
CA VAL A 753 -5.54 3.13 -21.67
C VAL A 753 -4.54 2.40 -20.78
N ASP A 754 -3.25 2.68 -20.94
CA ASP A 754 -2.20 2.14 -20.08
C ASP A 754 -2.30 2.71 -18.66
N TRP A 755 -2.28 1.83 -17.67
CA TRP A 755 -2.45 2.23 -16.28
C TRP A 755 -1.23 3.00 -15.74
N GLY A 756 0.00 2.63 -16.16
CA GLY A 756 1.22 3.31 -15.71
C GLY A 756 1.24 4.76 -16.17
N VAL A 757 0.82 5.01 -17.41
CA VAL A 757 0.58 6.35 -17.96
C VAL A 757 -0.47 7.09 -17.14
N LEU A 758 -1.64 6.48 -16.91
CA LEU A 758 -2.72 7.13 -16.15
C LEU A 758 -2.29 7.48 -14.72
N SER A 759 -1.62 6.55 -14.03
CA SER A 759 -1.15 6.77 -12.66
C SER A 759 -0.10 7.87 -12.57
N THR A 760 0.77 7.98 -13.57
CA THR A 760 1.78 9.05 -13.61
C THR A 760 1.12 10.41 -13.82
N LEU A 761 0.17 10.51 -14.74
CA LEU A 761 -0.62 11.73 -14.93
C LEU A 761 -1.39 12.12 -13.66
N GLY A 762 -1.96 11.13 -12.96
CA GLY A 762 -2.67 11.33 -11.70
C GLY A 762 -1.80 11.75 -10.52
N GLN A 763 -0.50 11.49 -10.55
CA GLN A 763 0.45 11.92 -9.51
C GLN A 763 0.97 13.35 -9.72
N ILE A 764 0.85 13.88 -10.94
CA ILE A 764 1.30 15.23 -11.28
C ILE A 764 0.29 16.25 -10.73
N ASP A 765 0.77 17.20 -9.95
CA ASP A 765 0.06 18.41 -9.52
C ASP A 765 0.31 19.56 -10.50
N GLY A 766 -0.51 20.62 -10.42
CA GLY A 766 -0.34 21.83 -11.23
C GLY A 766 -1.04 21.83 -12.60
N TRP A 767 -1.87 20.82 -12.88
CA TRP A 767 -2.76 20.83 -14.03
C TRP A 767 -3.78 21.97 -13.98
N SER A 768 -4.14 22.50 -15.15
CA SER A 768 -5.34 23.34 -15.26
C SER A 768 -6.61 22.50 -15.23
N SER A 769 -7.73 23.08 -14.77
CA SER A 769 -9.04 22.42 -14.74
C SER A 769 -9.46 21.86 -16.12
N ILE A 770 -9.14 22.57 -17.20
CA ILE A 770 -9.45 22.11 -18.57
C ILE A 770 -8.60 20.89 -18.95
N GLN A 771 -7.30 20.90 -18.65
CA GLN A 771 -6.43 19.74 -18.92
C GLN A 771 -6.88 18.51 -18.12
N LEU A 772 -7.29 18.69 -16.86
CA LEU A 772 -7.85 17.60 -16.06
C LEU A 772 -9.07 16.96 -16.74
N GLN A 773 -10.01 17.79 -17.20
CA GLN A 773 -11.18 17.31 -17.93
C GLN A 773 -10.80 16.56 -19.22
N VAL A 774 -9.81 17.05 -19.96
CA VAL A 774 -9.31 16.42 -21.19
C VAL A 774 -8.69 15.05 -20.91
N VAL A 775 -7.86 14.92 -19.89
CA VAL A 775 -7.20 13.66 -19.52
C VAL A 775 -8.24 12.60 -19.16
N VAL A 776 -9.18 12.92 -18.25
CA VAL A 776 -10.16 11.93 -17.79
C VAL A 776 -11.16 11.57 -18.90
N SER A 777 -11.67 12.54 -19.64
CA SER A 777 -12.61 12.25 -20.74
C SER A 777 -11.96 11.42 -21.84
N SER A 778 -10.67 11.65 -22.14
CA SER A 778 -9.92 10.83 -23.09
C SER A 778 -9.70 9.42 -22.59
N PHE A 779 -9.34 9.24 -21.31
CA PHE A 779 -9.23 7.92 -20.68
C PHE A 779 -10.56 7.14 -20.72
N LEU A 780 -11.67 7.74 -20.29
CA LEU A 780 -12.98 7.07 -20.28
C LEU A 780 -13.42 6.66 -21.71
N ARG A 781 -13.21 7.55 -22.68
CA ARG A 781 -13.52 7.30 -24.09
C ARG A 781 -12.67 6.16 -24.67
N GLN A 782 -11.35 6.18 -24.44
CA GLN A 782 -10.44 5.19 -24.99
C GLN A 782 -10.60 3.82 -24.32
N SER A 783 -10.86 3.79 -23.01
CA SER A 783 -11.05 2.55 -22.25
C SER A 783 -12.44 1.91 -22.44
N GLY A 784 -13.41 2.67 -22.96
CA GLY A 784 -14.80 2.21 -23.10
C GLY A 784 -15.51 1.98 -21.75
N ARG A 785 -14.94 2.51 -20.65
CA ARG A 785 -15.47 2.32 -19.30
C ARG A 785 -16.42 3.45 -18.93
N HIS A 786 -17.52 3.09 -18.26
CA HIS A 786 -18.35 4.06 -17.56
C HIS A 786 -17.78 4.33 -16.16
N VAL A 787 -18.01 5.53 -15.62
CA VAL A 787 -17.50 5.97 -14.30
C VAL A 787 -17.93 5.03 -13.17
N SER A 788 -19.12 4.44 -13.26
CA SER A 788 -19.65 3.45 -12.29
C SER A 788 -18.90 2.12 -12.27
N HIS A 789 -18.10 1.83 -13.30
CA HIS A 789 -17.31 0.60 -13.41
C HIS A 789 -15.83 0.81 -13.07
N LEU A 790 -15.46 2.00 -12.58
CA LEU A 790 -14.11 2.25 -12.08
C LEU A 790 -13.95 1.57 -10.72
N ASP A 791 -13.03 0.60 -10.66
CA ASP A 791 -12.59 0.00 -9.40
C ASP A 791 -11.65 0.96 -8.65
N PHE A 792 -11.37 0.66 -7.38
CA PHE A 792 -10.53 1.51 -6.55
C PHE A 792 -9.12 1.74 -7.14
N LEU A 793 -8.61 0.83 -7.99
CA LEU A 793 -7.31 1.02 -8.64
C LEU A 793 -7.31 2.15 -9.65
N HIS A 794 -8.39 2.23 -10.44
CA HIS A 794 -8.53 3.32 -11.40
C HIS A 794 -8.72 4.64 -10.66
N LEU A 795 -9.51 4.65 -9.58
CA LEU A 795 -9.69 5.85 -8.75
C LEU A 795 -8.38 6.32 -8.13
N THR A 796 -7.55 5.42 -7.61
CA THR A 796 -6.22 5.79 -7.12
C THR A 796 -5.28 6.24 -8.23
N ALA A 797 -5.36 5.64 -9.42
CA ALA A 797 -4.53 6.04 -10.56
C ALA A 797 -4.90 7.43 -11.08
N LEU A 798 -6.19 7.79 -11.04
CA LEU A 798 -6.65 9.11 -11.44
C LEU A 798 -6.02 10.22 -10.57
N GLY A 799 -5.79 9.96 -9.27
CA GLY A 799 -5.14 10.93 -8.37
C GLY A 799 -5.69 12.36 -8.51
N TYR A 800 -4.84 13.34 -8.78
CA TYR A 800 -5.22 14.74 -9.05
C TYR A 800 -6.19 14.91 -10.22
N THR A 801 -6.11 14.04 -11.23
CA THR A 801 -7.00 14.10 -12.40
C THR A 801 -8.43 13.72 -12.11
N LEU A 802 -8.73 13.10 -10.96
CA LEU A 802 -10.10 12.85 -10.53
C LEU A 802 -10.97 14.12 -10.56
N CYS A 803 -10.38 15.28 -10.24
CA CYS A 803 -11.05 16.59 -10.29
C CYS A 803 -11.38 17.08 -11.71
N GLY A 804 -11.07 16.30 -12.76
CA GLY A 804 -11.53 16.54 -14.13
C GLY A 804 -12.94 16.04 -14.41
N LEU A 805 -13.51 15.19 -13.54
CA LEU A 805 -14.90 14.70 -13.63
C LEU A 805 -15.88 15.76 -13.16
N ARG A 806 -16.99 15.91 -13.86
CA ARG A 806 -18.07 16.82 -13.43
C ARG A 806 -18.78 16.26 -12.19
N PRO A 807 -19.42 17.11 -11.37
CA PRO A 807 -20.21 16.64 -10.22
C PRO A 807 -21.24 15.56 -10.60
N GLU A 808 -21.88 15.67 -11.77
CA GLU A 808 -22.86 14.69 -12.25
C GLU A 808 -22.24 13.37 -12.70
N GLU A 809 -20.94 13.34 -13.01
CA GLU A 809 -20.20 12.13 -13.33
C GLU A 809 -19.69 11.48 -12.03
N LEU A 810 -19.17 12.30 -11.10
CA LEU A 810 -18.65 11.85 -9.80
C LEU A 810 -19.69 11.08 -8.99
N GLN A 811 -20.96 11.51 -8.98
CA GLN A 811 -22.04 10.83 -8.24
C GLN A 811 -22.27 9.38 -8.68
N HIS A 812 -21.80 8.98 -9.87
CA HIS A 812 -21.96 7.61 -10.40
C HIS A 812 -20.85 6.67 -9.92
N ILE A 813 -19.80 7.17 -9.27
CA ILE A 813 -18.74 6.33 -8.71
C ILE A 813 -19.33 5.43 -7.62
N SER A 814 -18.92 4.16 -7.60
CA SER A 814 -19.30 3.23 -6.52
C SER A 814 -18.78 3.72 -5.17
N SER A 815 -19.68 3.94 -4.21
CA SER A 815 -19.36 4.31 -2.83
C SER A 815 -18.39 3.31 -2.16
N TRP A 816 -18.53 2.01 -2.46
CA TRP A 816 -17.63 0.96 -1.97
C TRP A 816 -16.21 1.08 -2.55
N GLU A 817 -16.07 1.33 -3.85
CA GLU A 817 -14.75 1.50 -4.49
C GLU A 817 -14.09 2.81 -4.05
N PHE A 818 -14.87 3.89 -3.97
CA PHE A 818 -14.38 5.20 -3.53
C PHE A 818 -13.89 5.20 -2.09
N SER A 819 -14.60 4.54 -1.18
CA SER A 819 -14.18 4.46 0.24
C SER A 819 -12.89 3.67 0.45
N GLN A 820 -12.50 2.79 -0.48
CA GLN A 820 -11.18 2.15 -0.47
C GLN A 820 -10.09 3.07 -1.01
N ALA A 821 -10.39 3.89 -2.02
CA ALA A 821 -9.45 4.85 -2.61
C ALA A 821 -9.24 6.10 -1.73
N ALA A 822 -10.14 6.37 -0.78
CA ALA A 822 -10.13 7.55 0.09
C ALA A 822 -8.81 7.76 0.84
N LEU A 823 -8.19 6.68 1.35
CA LEU A 823 -6.88 6.75 2.01
C LEU A 823 -5.80 7.41 1.15
N PHE A 824 -5.82 7.17 -0.15
CA PHE A 824 -4.84 7.76 -1.06
C PHE A 824 -5.24 9.17 -1.49
N LEU A 825 -6.48 9.31 -1.99
CA LEU A 825 -6.98 10.57 -2.52
C LEU A 825 -7.05 11.66 -1.45
N GLY A 826 -7.34 11.29 -0.20
CA GLY A 826 -7.38 12.18 0.96
C GLY A 826 -6.01 12.74 1.38
N ASN A 827 -4.91 12.16 0.91
CA ASN A 827 -3.56 12.68 1.16
C ASN A 827 -3.08 13.64 0.08
N LEU A 828 -3.88 13.87 -0.97
CA LEU A 828 -3.57 14.80 -2.05
C LEU A 828 -4.21 16.17 -1.78
N HIS A 829 -3.50 17.24 -2.16
CA HIS A 829 -4.06 18.59 -2.20
C HIS A 829 -4.90 18.78 -3.46
N LEU A 830 -6.05 18.09 -3.51
CA LEU A 830 -6.95 18.07 -4.67
C LEU A 830 -7.43 19.49 -5.03
N GLN A 831 -7.26 19.90 -6.29
CA GLN A 831 -7.79 21.16 -6.81
C GLN A 831 -9.24 21.03 -7.33
N CYS A 832 -10.04 20.24 -6.62
CA CYS A 832 -11.45 20.06 -6.93
C CYS A 832 -12.24 21.34 -6.54
N SER A 833 -13.32 21.63 -7.27
CA SER A 833 -14.30 22.63 -6.84
C SER A 833 -15.01 22.19 -5.55
N GLU A 834 -15.62 23.14 -4.85
CA GLU A 834 -16.41 22.85 -3.65
C GLU A 834 -17.53 21.83 -3.93
N GLU A 835 -18.27 22.00 -5.04
CA GLU A 835 -19.32 21.06 -5.47
C GLU A 835 -18.77 19.65 -5.74
N GLN A 836 -17.59 19.55 -6.37
CA GLN A 836 -16.95 18.26 -6.61
C GLN A 836 -16.57 17.58 -5.28
N LEU A 837 -15.96 18.34 -4.35
CA LEU A 837 -15.60 17.82 -3.02
C LEU A 837 -16.85 17.38 -2.24
N GLU A 838 -17.95 18.11 -2.33
CA GLU A 838 -19.23 17.74 -1.71
C GLU A 838 -19.76 16.40 -2.23
N VAL A 839 -19.73 16.19 -3.55
CA VAL A 839 -20.13 14.89 -4.13
C VAL A 839 -19.20 13.77 -3.65
N LEU A 840 -17.89 14.00 -3.62
CA LEU A 840 -16.92 13.01 -3.12
C LEU A 840 -17.17 12.67 -1.64
N ALA A 841 -17.40 13.68 -0.79
CA ALA A 841 -17.75 13.47 0.61
C ALA A 841 -19.08 12.71 0.75
N GLN A 842 -20.08 13.03 -0.09
CA GLN A 842 -21.36 12.33 -0.11
C GLN A 842 -21.21 10.85 -0.45
N LEU A 843 -20.33 10.48 -1.39
CA LEU A 843 -20.02 9.08 -1.71
C LEU A 843 -19.52 8.30 -0.49
N LEU A 844 -18.81 8.95 0.43
CA LEU A 844 -18.34 8.32 1.68
C LEU A 844 -19.46 8.15 2.72
N VAL A 845 -20.52 8.95 2.63
CA VAL A 845 -21.69 8.88 3.52
C VAL A 845 -22.68 7.80 3.09
N LEU A 846 -22.77 7.54 1.78
CA LEU A 846 -23.72 6.57 1.20
C LEU A 846 -23.46 5.11 1.64
N PRO A 847 -24.46 4.22 1.48
CA PRO A 847 -24.28 2.78 1.71
C PRO A 847 -23.13 2.20 0.87
N GLY A 848 -22.24 1.43 1.51
CA GLY A 848 -20.98 0.97 0.92
C GLY A 848 -19.78 1.77 1.44
N GLY A 849 -19.97 3.08 1.65
CA GLY A 849 -19.05 3.99 2.31
C GLY A 849 -19.08 3.85 3.83
N PHE A 850 -18.64 4.86 4.56
CA PHE A 850 -18.52 4.87 6.02
C PHE A 850 -19.83 5.14 6.77
N GLY A 851 -20.92 5.49 6.07
CA GLY A 851 -22.21 5.81 6.68
C GLY A 851 -22.30 7.27 7.16
N PRO A 852 -23.31 7.65 7.96
CA PRO A 852 -23.51 9.04 8.36
C PRO A 852 -22.34 9.60 9.19
N VAL A 853 -21.99 10.87 8.94
CA VAL A 853 -20.87 11.58 9.58
C VAL A 853 -20.97 11.58 11.12
N SER A 854 -22.18 11.57 11.67
CA SER A 854 -22.41 11.51 13.13
C SER A 854 -21.83 10.25 13.78
N ASN A 855 -21.62 9.17 13.02
CA ASN A 855 -21.07 7.91 13.53
C ASN A 855 -19.56 7.78 13.30
N TRP A 856 -18.94 8.75 12.62
CA TRP A 856 -17.52 8.72 12.30
C TRP A 856 -16.70 9.03 13.54
N GLY A 857 -15.70 8.19 13.84
CA GLY A 857 -14.67 8.53 14.80
C GLY A 857 -13.48 9.24 14.13
N PRO A 858 -12.48 9.68 14.92
CA PRO A 858 -11.27 10.30 14.38
C PRO A 858 -10.58 9.44 13.31
N GLU A 859 -10.68 8.11 13.41
CA GLU A 859 -10.08 7.18 12.47
C GLU A 859 -10.57 7.37 11.03
N ILE A 860 -11.85 7.73 10.85
CA ILE A 860 -12.42 7.94 9.52
C ILE A 860 -12.02 9.30 8.97
N PHE A 861 -12.00 10.35 9.81
CA PHE A 861 -11.54 11.68 9.39
C PHE A 861 -10.07 11.68 8.97
N THR A 862 -9.24 10.93 9.67
CA THR A 862 -7.83 10.76 9.31
C THR A 862 -7.67 9.96 8.01
N GLU A 863 -8.47 8.92 7.79
CA GLU A 863 -8.47 8.11 6.56
C GLU A 863 -8.86 8.93 5.32
N ILE A 864 -9.91 9.76 5.41
CA ILE A 864 -10.45 10.49 4.24
C ILE A 864 -9.70 11.79 3.93
N GLY A 865 -8.91 12.29 4.88
CA GLY A 865 -8.04 13.47 4.73
C GLY A 865 -8.75 14.67 4.10
N THR A 866 -8.19 15.21 3.02
CA THR A 866 -8.67 16.42 2.32
C THR A 866 -10.10 16.33 1.79
N ILE A 867 -10.64 15.12 1.57
CA ILE A 867 -12.03 14.93 1.16
C ILE A 867 -13.00 15.43 2.24
N ALA A 868 -12.56 15.49 3.51
CA ALA A 868 -13.34 16.08 4.60
C ALA A 868 -13.73 17.55 4.37
N ALA A 869 -12.99 18.29 3.53
CA ALA A 869 -13.35 19.68 3.18
C ALA A 869 -14.68 19.77 2.40
N GLY A 870 -15.09 18.68 1.75
CA GLY A 870 -16.38 18.56 1.07
C GLY A 870 -17.56 18.24 2.00
N ILE A 871 -17.35 18.04 3.30
CA ILE A 871 -18.47 17.75 4.20
C ILE A 871 -19.38 18.99 4.28
N PRO A 872 -20.73 18.83 4.23
CA PRO A 872 -21.66 19.95 4.32
C PRO A 872 -21.51 20.75 5.62
N ASP A 873 -21.75 22.06 5.55
CA ASP A 873 -21.56 23.01 6.66
C ASP A 873 -22.25 22.60 7.96
N LEU A 874 -23.48 22.09 7.86
CA LEU A 874 -24.25 21.63 9.02
C LEU A 874 -23.59 20.44 9.71
N ALA A 875 -22.98 19.53 8.95
CA ALA A 875 -22.29 18.38 9.50
C ALA A 875 -20.93 18.77 10.08
N LEU A 876 -20.19 19.69 9.43
CA LEU A 876 -18.92 20.22 9.97
C LEU A 876 -19.12 21.01 11.27
N SER A 877 -20.15 21.84 11.34
CA SER A 877 -20.46 22.62 12.55
C SER A 877 -20.94 21.76 13.72
N ALA A 878 -21.51 20.58 13.45
CA ALA A 878 -21.94 19.62 14.46
C ALA A 878 -20.83 18.69 14.97
N LEU A 879 -19.60 18.81 14.46
CA LEU A 879 -18.50 17.93 14.87
C LEU A 879 -18.14 18.10 16.35
N LEU A 880 -17.97 16.95 17.01
CA LEU A 880 -17.47 16.86 18.37
C LEU A 880 -15.95 17.10 18.42
N GLN A 881 -15.44 17.45 19.60
CA GLN A 881 -14.01 17.68 19.83
C GLN A 881 -13.13 16.51 19.34
N GLU A 882 -13.48 15.26 19.66
CA GLU A 882 -12.70 14.10 19.21
C GLU A 882 -12.71 13.91 17.68
N GLN A 883 -13.80 14.30 17.01
CA GLN A 883 -13.91 14.22 15.55
C GLN A 883 -13.08 15.32 14.87
N ILE A 884 -13.10 16.54 15.42
CA ILE A 884 -12.27 17.66 14.96
C ILE A 884 -10.79 17.30 15.05
N GLN A 885 -10.39 16.62 16.13
CA GLN A 885 -9.03 16.14 16.32
C GLN A 885 -8.59 15.05 15.32
N GLY A 886 -9.53 14.43 14.60
CA GLY A 886 -9.25 13.50 13.50
C GLY A 886 -9.02 14.18 12.14
N LEU A 887 -9.37 15.46 11.98
CA LEU A 887 -9.14 16.20 10.73
C LEU A 887 -7.64 16.37 10.47
N THR A 888 -7.15 15.96 9.31
CA THR A 888 -5.71 16.09 9.05
C THR A 888 -5.31 17.57 8.90
N PRO A 889 -4.06 17.95 9.20
CA PRO A 889 -3.59 19.32 8.98
C PRO A 889 -3.78 19.78 7.52
N LEU A 890 -3.57 18.88 6.56
CA LEU A 890 -3.82 19.16 5.14
C LEU A 890 -5.30 19.36 4.84
N ALA A 891 -6.20 18.60 5.49
CA ALA A 891 -7.63 18.83 5.36
C ALA A 891 -8.03 20.21 5.88
N ILE A 892 -7.48 20.62 7.02
CA ILE A 892 -7.68 21.98 7.57
C ILE A 892 -7.27 23.04 6.55
N SER A 893 -6.10 22.92 5.92
CA SER A 893 -5.63 23.94 4.97
C SER A 893 -6.44 24.04 3.67
N VAL A 894 -7.16 22.98 3.29
CA VAL A 894 -7.94 22.91 2.05
C VAL A 894 -9.38 23.42 2.21
N ILE A 895 -9.91 23.52 3.44
CA ILE A 895 -11.27 24.06 3.66
C ILE A 895 -11.30 25.53 3.19
N PRO A 896 -12.24 25.93 2.31
CA PRO A 896 -12.33 27.30 1.83
C PRO A 896 -12.45 28.30 3.00
N ALA A 897 -11.71 29.42 2.94
CA ALA A 897 -11.66 30.40 4.03
C ALA A 897 -13.04 30.92 4.50
N PRO A 898 -14.01 31.23 3.61
CA PRO A 898 -15.35 31.61 4.04
C PRO A 898 -16.07 30.50 4.81
N LYS A 899 -16.01 29.27 4.31
CA LYS A 899 -16.60 28.08 4.94
C LYS A 899 -15.97 27.79 6.30
N PHE A 900 -14.63 27.82 6.37
CA PHE A 900 -13.87 27.60 7.60
C PHE A 900 -14.30 28.53 8.73
N ALA A 901 -14.50 29.82 8.42
CA ALA A 901 -14.94 30.82 9.39
C ALA A 901 -16.38 30.62 9.88
N VAL A 902 -17.26 30.04 9.05
CA VAL A 902 -18.68 29.81 9.40
C VAL A 902 -18.85 28.51 10.18
N VAL A 903 -18.17 27.43 9.77
CA VAL A 903 -18.42 26.09 10.31
C VAL A 903 -17.77 25.84 11.66
N PHE A 904 -16.69 26.55 12.01
CA PHE A 904 -15.99 26.35 13.28
C PHE A 904 -16.21 27.49 14.28
N SER A 905 -16.83 27.15 15.40
CA SER A 905 -16.96 28.05 16.55
C SER A 905 -15.62 28.26 17.27
N PRO A 906 -15.46 29.35 18.07
CA PRO A 906 -14.27 29.56 18.89
C PRO A 906 -13.93 28.36 19.79
N THR A 907 -14.92 27.66 20.34
CA THR A 907 -14.70 26.46 21.18
C THR A 907 -14.20 25.27 20.39
N GLN A 908 -14.63 25.11 19.14
CA GLN A 908 -14.11 24.07 18.25
C GLN A 908 -12.69 24.39 17.80
N LEU A 909 -12.39 25.65 17.46
CA LEU A 909 -11.04 26.08 17.07
C LEU A 909 -10.03 25.96 18.21
N SER A 910 -10.43 26.22 19.46
CA SER A 910 -9.56 26.04 20.62
C SER A 910 -9.27 24.56 20.94
N SER A 911 -10.07 23.65 20.37
CA SER A 911 -9.92 22.20 20.54
C SER A 911 -9.01 21.53 19.51
N LEU A 912 -8.56 22.29 18.50
CA LEU A 912 -7.57 21.85 17.53
C LEU A 912 -6.27 21.44 18.24
N THR A 913 -5.60 20.43 17.71
CA THR A 913 -4.21 20.12 18.07
C THR A 913 -3.28 21.23 17.58
N SER A 914 -2.11 21.40 18.22
CA SER A 914 -1.13 22.42 17.80
C SER A 914 -0.74 22.28 16.32
N VAL A 915 -0.60 21.05 15.81
CA VAL A 915 -0.26 20.79 14.40
C VAL A 915 -1.39 21.22 13.45
N GLN A 916 -2.66 20.94 13.79
CA GLN A 916 -3.81 21.40 13.01
C GLN A 916 -3.93 22.93 13.03
N ALA A 917 -3.73 23.55 14.21
CA ALA A 917 -3.86 24.99 14.37
C ALA A 917 -2.75 25.78 13.63
N VAL A 918 -1.56 25.19 13.46
CA VAL A 918 -0.49 25.74 12.61
C VAL A 918 -0.81 25.60 11.11
N ALA A 919 -1.61 24.61 10.71
CA ALA A 919 -2.02 24.42 9.32
C ALA A 919 -3.14 25.36 8.86
N VAL A 920 -3.75 26.14 9.77
CA VAL A 920 -4.70 27.19 9.41
C VAL A 920 -3.99 28.23 8.53
N THR A 921 -4.48 28.44 7.32
CA THR A 921 -3.81 29.28 6.33
C THR A 921 -3.93 30.77 6.68
N PRO A 922 -3.02 31.62 6.17
CA PRO A 922 -3.14 33.08 6.33
C PRO A 922 -4.47 33.63 5.80
N GLU A 923 -4.97 33.05 4.70
CA GLU A 923 -6.27 33.39 4.11
C GLU A 923 -7.42 33.04 5.05
N GLN A 924 -7.43 31.82 5.62
CA GLN A 924 -8.42 31.44 6.63
C GLN A 924 -8.38 32.38 7.84
N MET A 925 -7.19 32.65 8.39
CA MET A 925 -7.01 33.56 9.52
C MET A 925 -7.57 34.96 9.26
N ALA A 926 -7.46 35.47 8.02
CA ALA A 926 -8.01 36.77 7.64
C ALA A 926 -9.54 36.82 7.75
N PHE A 927 -10.24 35.73 7.44
CA PHE A 927 -11.71 35.63 7.53
C PHE A 927 -12.24 35.40 8.95
N LEU A 928 -11.40 34.93 9.88
CA LEU A 928 -11.81 34.66 11.27
C LEU A 928 -12.10 35.94 12.07
N SER A 929 -13.09 35.83 12.97
CA SER A 929 -13.39 36.85 13.98
C SER A 929 -12.27 36.96 15.03
N SER A 930 -12.27 38.05 15.82
CA SER A 930 -11.24 38.26 16.86
C SER A 930 -11.22 37.16 17.93
N GLU A 931 -12.36 36.52 18.21
CA GLU A 931 -12.46 35.41 19.16
C GLU A 931 -11.95 34.11 18.55
N GLN A 932 -12.30 33.85 17.29
CA GLN A 932 -11.81 32.69 16.55
C GLN A 932 -10.28 32.74 16.37
N ARG A 933 -9.71 33.91 16.04
CA ARG A 933 -8.25 34.09 15.95
C ARG A 933 -7.54 33.81 17.28
N ARG A 934 -8.14 34.25 18.40
CA ARG A 934 -7.64 33.95 19.75
C ARG A 934 -7.72 32.47 20.06
N ALA A 935 -8.79 31.80 19.66
CA ALA A 935 -8.95 30.36 19.83
C ALA A 935 -7.92 29.55 19.02
N VAL A 936 -7.63 29.95 17.77
CA VAL A 936 -6.57 29.33 16.96
C VAL A 936 -5.20 29.55 17.61
N ALA A 937 -4.89 30.78 18.04
CA ALA A 937 -3.64 31.06 18.76
C ALA A 937 -3.51 30.25 20.06
N TRP A 938 -4.61 30.12 20.82
CA TRP A 938 -4.66 29.27 22.01
C TRP A 938 -4.32 27.81 21.70
N ALA A 939 -4.91 27.24 20.65
CA ALA A 939 -4.63 25.88 20.20
C ALA A 939 -3.18 25.71 19.69
N GLN A 940 -2.65 26.70 18.97
CA GLN A 940 -1.26 26.73 18.51
C GLN A 940 -0.26 26.61 19.67
N HIS A 941 -0.58 27.22 20.82
CA HIS A 941 0.21 27.20 22.05
C HIS A 941 -0.23 26.14 23.08
N GLU A 942 -1.09 25.18 22.70
CA GLU A 942 -1.60 24.11 23.58
C GLU A 942 -2.22 24.63 24.89
N GLY A 943 -2.90 25.77 24.80
CA GLY A 943 -3.57 26.43 25.91
C GLY A 943 -2.66 27.17 26.89
N LYS A 944 -1.49 27.63 26.42
CA LYS A 944 -0.61 28.55 27.14
C LYS A 944 -0.83 29.98 26.62
N ASP A 945 -0.77 30.96 27.53
CA ASP A 945 -0.84 32.37 27.16
C ASP A 945 0.33 32.76 26.24
N ASN A 946 0.03 33.56 25.20
CA ASN A 946 1.02 34.00 24.24
C ASN A 946 2.04 34.96 24.92
N PRO A 947 3.36 34.67 24.92
CA PRO A 947 4.35 35.55 25.51
C PRO A 947 4.36 36.97 24.92
N GLU A 948 3.93 37.16 23.67
CA GLU A 948 3.82 38.49 23.04
C GLU A 948 2.67 39.35 23.61
N GLN A 949 1.59 38.73 24.13
CA GLN A 949 0.52 39.46 24.81
C GLN A 949 0.95 40.02 26.16
N GLN A 950 1.98 39.46 26.77
CA GLN A 950 2.56 39.97 28.01
C GLN A 950 3.27 41.32 27.79
N GLY A 951 3.72 41.62 26.57
CA GLY A 951 4.31 42.92 26.21
C GLY A 951 3.30 44.03 25.89
N ARG A 952 2.05 43.70 25.52
CA ARG A 952 1.00 44.69 25.17
C ARG A 952 -0.03 44.95 26.27
N SER A 953 -0.07 44.11 27.31
CA SER A 953 -1.12 44.16 28.34
C SER A 953 -0.76 44.99 29.58
N THR A 954 0.41 45.63 29.64
CA THR A 954 0.83 46.46 30.79
C THR A 954 0.13 47.81 30.91
N ALA A 955 -0.94 48.08 30.15
CA ALA A 955 -1.62 49.39 30.16
C ALA A 955 -3.05 49.40 30.73
N TRP A 956 -3.67 48.27 31.08
CA TRP A 956 -5.01 48.27 31.69
C TRP A 956 -5.14 47.20 32.76
N GLY A 957 -5.21 47.63 34.03
CA GLY A 957 -5.62 46.77 35.15
C GLY A 957 -4.55 46.47 36.21
N LEU A 958 -3.93 47.49 36.79
CA LEU A 958 -3.47 47.40 38.18
C LEU A 958 -4.72 47.31 39.07
N GLN A 959 -5.23 46.11 39.35
CA GLN A 959 -5.89 45.84 40.62
C GLN A 959 -5.93 44.33 40.92
N ASP A 960 -5.15 43.96 41.93
CA ASP A 960 -5.28 42.81 42.83
C ASP A 960 -5.50 41.43 42.20
N TRP A 961 -4.44 40.61 42.23
CA TRP A 961 -4.32 39.47 43.15
C TRP A 961 -2.83 39.26 43.45
N SER A 962 -2.32 40.09 44.36
CA SER A 962 -1.14 39.73 45.13
C SER A 962 -1.64 39.27 46.49
N GLN A 963 -1.42 37.99 46.83
CA GLN A 963 -0.67 37.71 48.05
C GLN A 963 0.14 36.41 47.92
N PRO A 964 1.42 36.46 48.30
CA PRO A 964 2.36 35.34 48.28
C PRO A 964 2.32 34.61 49.63
N SER A 965 2.25 33.28 49.63
CA SER A 965 2.44 32.45 50.83
C SER A 965 3.69 31.58 50.75
N TRP A 966 4.79 32.12 50.21
CA TRP A 966 6.07 31.41 50.07
C TRP A 966 7.22 32.02 50.90
N ALA A 967 6.91 32.72 52.00
CA ALA A 967 7.92 33.41 52.82
C ALA A 967 8.08 32.86 54.26
N MET A 968 7.51 31.71 54.63
CA MET A 968 7.64 31.14 55.99
C MET A 968 8.12 29.67 56.05
N ALA A 969 8.49 29.06 54.92
CA ALA A 969 9.05 27.70 54.89
C ALA A 969 10.58 27.66 54.75
N LEU A 970 11.23 28.77 54.39
CA LEU A 970 12.69 28.84 54.19
C LEU A 970 13.50 29.17 55.46
N ALA A 971 12.88 29.21 56.64
CA ALA A 971 13.56 29.49 57.92
C ALA A 971 13.71 28.26 58.85
N ILE A 972 13.23 27.06 58.46
CA ILE A 972 13.29 25.87 59.34
C ILE A 972 14.24 24.75 58.81
N CYS A 973 14.78 24.85 57.60
CA CYS A 973 15.72 23.84 57.06
C CYS A 973 17.21 24.16 57.24
N PHE A 974 17.60 25.10 58.12
CA PHE A 974 19.02 25.35 58.41
C PHE A 974 19.48 25.17 59.88
N LEU A 975 18.64 24.65 60.77
CA LEU A 975 19.05 24.30 62.14
C LEU A 975 18.44 22.96 62.57
N GLY A 976 19.14 21.88 62.22
CA GLY A 976 18.78 20.51 62.59
C GLY A 976 19.91 19.50 62.39
N ASN A 977 21.16 19.93 62.57
CA ASN A 977 22.29 19.05 62.85
C ASN A 977 22.93 19.54 64.16
N LEU A 978 22.31 19.16 65.28
CA LEU A 978 22.93 18.82 66.56
C LEU A 978 21.83 18.37 67.53
N LEU A 979 21.90 17.07 67.87
CA LEU A 979 21.05 16.23 68.73
C LEU A 979 19.79 15.65 68.09
#